data_AF-A0AA35JYR3-F1
#
_entry.id   AF-A0AA35JYR3-F1
#
_cell.length_a   1.000
_cell.length_b   1.000
_cell.length_c   1.000
_cell.angle_alpha   90.00
_cell.angle_beta   90.00
_cell.angle_gamma   90.00
#
_symmetry.space_group_name_H-M   'P 1'
#
loop_
_entity.id
_entity.type
_entity.pdbx_description
1 polymer ?
#
loop_
_entity_poly.entity_id
_entity_poly.type
_entity_poly.pdbx_seq_one_letter_code
_entity_poly.pdbx_strand_id
1 'polypeptide(L)'
;MAADEPGALELFVSIGLSESKARETLRNQALSALLREAVVQAQEILGSAADKTVGTLLYNVASRLKDPKHLGFLVEYIATKKIVTDLQLNAALEYVKSHPVEPIDAADFARECGVGVIVTPEQIEEAVEASISKHKAQLLSERYRFNMGLLMGEARSKLKWADGKIIKNEVDLQVLHLLGPKTEADLEKKSKAPKARATEPDKKGKAAVVENGDACQETKSLMEQLRGEALKFHKPGENYKTEGYVVTPNTMNLLKQHLEITGGQVRTRFPPEPNGILHIGHAKAINFNFGFAKANGGICFLRYDDTNPEKEEEKYFTAIRDIVEWLGYTPYAVTHASDYFDQLYTWAVDLIRRGHAYICHQKVEEIKGHNPPPSPWRDRPVEESLLLFEDMRKGKFAEGEATLRMKLVMEDGKMDPVAYRIKYTPHHRTGDKWCIYPTYDYTHCLCDSIENITHSLCTKEFQARRSSYFWLCNALDVYCPVQWEYGRLNLLYTVVSKRKIIRLVDSGAVRDWDDPRLFTLTALRRRGFPAEAINNFCARVGVTVAQCTMEPHMLEACVREVLNEQAPRVMAVLEPLCVTIVNFPAPHKTLEIDVPNFPADETKGFHKVPFQPTIYIEQSDFREVSLWMGGRGNVLRKRRKLIFVPLGAQNGVLQKLWAPQPDASGAYFILL
;
A
#
# COMPACT_ATOMS: atom_id res chain seq x y z
N MET A 1 -33.99 51.04 -5.30
CA MET A 1 -33.17 50.97 -6.52
C MET A 1 -31.92 51.82 -6.29
N ALA A 2 -30.78 51.19 -6.01
CA ALA A 2 -29.46 51.83 -6.04
C ALA A 2 -28.39 50.73 -6.16
N ALA A 3 -27.71 50.75 -7.31
CA ALA A 3 -26.45 50.10 -7.67
C ALA A 3 -26.33 48.57 -7.50
N ASP A 4 -26.80 47.83 -8.52
CA ASP A 4 -26.04 46.68 -9.03
C ASP A 4 -24.72 47.25 -9.59
N GLU A 5 -23.60 47.10 -8.88
CA GLU A 5 -22.29 47.30 -9.49
C GLU A 5 -21.98 46.07 -10.37
N PRO A 6 -21.80 46.24 -11.70
CA PRO A 6 -21.62 45.12 -12.62
C PRO A 6 -20.32 44.38 -12.29
N GLY A 7 -20.44 43.09 -11.97
CA GLY A 7 -19.31 42.16 -11.76
C GLY A 7 -19.09 41.67 -10.32
N ALA A 8 -19.68 42.29 -9.30
CA ALA A 8 -19.47 41.88 -7.90
C ALA A 8 -20.10 40.51 -7.56
N LEU A 9 -21.26 40.22 -8.14
CA LEU A 9 -21.93 38.92 -8.00
C LEU A 9 -21.11 37.80 -8.64
N GLU A 10 -20.59 38.04 -9.85
CA GLU A 10 -19.76 37.09 -10.59
C GLU A 10 -18.44 36.83 -9.85
N LEU A 11 -17.82 37.87 -9.29
CA LEU A 11 -16.62 37.76 -8.46
C LEU A 11 -16.85 36.86 -7.25
N PHE A 12 -17.95 37.05 -6.52
CA PHE A 12 -18.27 36.24 -5.33
C PHE A 12 -18.63 34.79 -5.67
N VAL A 13 -19.27 34.55 -6.81
CA VAL A 13 -19.51 33.18 -7.29
C VAL A 13 -18.21 32.51 -7.75
N SER A 14 -17.29 33.26 -8.38
CA SER A 14 -16.01 32.74 -8.86
C SER A 14 -15.12 32.20 -7.74
N ILE A 15 -15.20 32.79 -6.55
CA ILE A 15 -14.48 32.34 -5.34
C ILE A 15 -15.20 31.21 -4.58
N GLY A 16 -16.31 30.68 -5.11
CA GLY A 16 -16.99 29.49 -4.59
C GLY A 16 -18.19 29.74 -3.69
N LEU A 17 -18.71 30.96 -3.56
CA LEU A 17 -19.98 31.21 -2.86
C LEU A 17 -21.17 30.76 -3.72
N SER A 18 -22.19 30.19 -3.09
CA SER A 18 -23.46 29.94 -3.78
C SER A 18 -24.11 31.26 -4.21
N GLU A 19 -24.84 31.24 -5.32
CA GLU A 19 -25.52 32.43 -5.84
C GLU A 19 -26.44 33.08 -4.80
N SER A 20 -27.11 32.27 -3.97
CA SER A 20 -27.92 32.74 -2.84
C SER A 20 -27.10 33.51 -1.80
N LYS A 21 -25.94 32.98 -1.41
CA LYS A 21 -25.08 33.56 -0.38
C LYS A 21 -24.31 34.77 -0.91
N ALA A 22 -23.95 34.79 -2.18
CA ALA A 22 -23.37 35.94 -2.85
C ALA A 22 -24.35 37.13 -2.87
N ARG A 23 -25.63 36.89 -3.20
CA ARG A 23 -26.68 37.92 -3.15
C ARG A 23 -26.93 38.45 -1.74
N GLU A 24 -26.88 37.59 -0.73
CA GLU A 24 -26.99 38.02 0.68
C GLU A 24 -25.79 38.87 1.10
N THR A 25 -24.58 38.48 0.70
CA THR A 25 -23.34 39.20 0.98
C THR A 25 -23.32 40.58 0.34
N LEU A 26 -23.84 40.72 -0.88
CA LEU A 26 -23.97 42.00 -1.58
C LEU A 26 -24.91 42.99 -0.87
N ARG A 27 -25.90 42.50 -0.09
CA ARG A 27 -26.77 43.37 0.72
C ARG A 27 -26.02 44.01 1.89
N ASN A 28 -24.93 43.40 2.34
CA ASN A 28 -24.06 43.95 3.38
C ASN A 28 -22.91 44.71 2.72
N GLN A 29 -23.07 46.03 2.56
CA GLN A 29 -22.10 46.89 1.87
C GLN A 29 -20.70 46.84 2.49
N ALA A 30 -20.59 46.79 3.83
CA ALA A 30 -19.31 46.75 4.51
C ALA A 30 -18.56 45.42 4.28
N LEU A 31 -19.28 44.30 4.39
CA LEU A 31 -18.72 42.97 4.12
C LEU A 31 -18.35 42.81 2.64
N SER A 32 -19.20 43.31 1.74
CA SER A 32 -18.98 43.26 0.29
C SER A 32 -17.72 44.03 -0.12
N ALA A 33 -17.49 45.21 0.46
CA ALA A 33 -16.29 46.01 0.21
C ALA A 33 -15.01 45.30 0.70
N LEU A 34 -14.99 44.81 1.93
CA LEU A 34 -13.85 44.09 2.51
C LEU A 34 -13.53 42.79 1.76
N LEU A 35 -14.56 42.03 1.38
CA LEU A 35 -14.39 40.81 0.62
C LEU A 35 -13.81 41.07 -0.76
N ARG A 36 -14.26 42.14 -1.43
CA ARG A 36 -13.71 42.54 -2.73
C ARG A 36 -12.23 42.89 -2.61
N GLU A 37 -11.88 43.71 -1.62
CA GLU A 37 -10.49 44.09 -1.35
C GLU A 37 -9.61 42.86 -1.10
N ALA A 38 -10.06 41.93 -0.27
CA ALA A 38 -9.36 40.68 0.02
C ALA A 38 -9.16 39.81 -1.23
N VAL A 39 -10.16 39.73 -2.11
CA VAL A 39 -10.09 38.92 -3.34
C VAL A 39 -9.14 39.54 -4.36
N VAL A 40 -9.16 40.86 -4.53
CA VAL A 40 -8.25 41.58 -5.44
C VAL A 40 -6.80 41.39 -4.98
N GLN A 41 -6.51 41.62 -3.69
CA GLN A 41 -5.19 41.40 -3.12
C GLN A 41 -4.72 39.93 -3.26
N ALA A 42 -5.61 38.96 -3.05
CA ALA A 42 -5.28 37.56 -3.25
C ALA A 42 -4.95 37.23 -4.72
N GLN A 43 -5.69 37.81 -5.67
CA GLN A 43 -5.46 37.62 -7.11
C GLN A 43 -4.14 38.25 -7.56
N GLU A 44 -3.78 39.42 -7.02
CA GLU A 44 -2.48 40.07 -7.30
C GLU A 44 -1.31 39.19 -6.83
N ILE A 45 -1.43 38.54 -5.68
CA ILE A 45 -0.39 37.67 -5.11
C ILE A 45 -0.32 36.32 -5.86
N LEU A 46 -1.47 35.74 -6.22
CA LEU A 46 -1.55 34.44 -6.88
C LEU A 46 -1.19 34.51 -8.38
N GLY A 47 -1.37 35.66 -9.03
CA GLY A 47 -1.27 35.79 -10.49
C GLY A 47 -2.37 35.06 -11.28
N SER A 48 -3.34 34.45 -10.58
CA SER A 48 -4.47 33.71 -11.14
C SER A 48 -5.73 33.88 -10.29
N ALA A 49 -6.88 33.43 -10.79
CA ALA A 49 -8.11 33.38 -10.01
C ALA A 49 -7.94 32.50 -8.76
N ALA A 50 -8.49 32.94 -7.62
CA ALA A 50 -8.48 32.18 -6.38
C ALA A 50 -9.32 30.90 -6.50
N ASP A 51 -8.79 29.77 -6.02
CA ASP A 51 -9.56 28.52 -5.96
C ASP A 51 -10.70 28.62 -4.92
N LYS A 52 -11.68 27.71 -5.01
CA LYS A 52 -12.87 27.74 -4.13
C LYS A 52 -12.53 27.59 -2.64
N THR A 53 -11.42 26.92 -2.33
CA THR A 53 -10.96 26.71 -0.95
C THR A 53 -10.38 27.99 -0.35
N VAL A 54 -9.50 28.67 -1.08
CA VAL A 54 -8.97 29.99 -0.77
C VAL A 54 -10.11 31.00 -0.68
N GLY A 55 -11.03 30.99 -1.64
CA GLY A 55 -12.19 31.87 -1.66
C GLY A 55 -13.10 31.74 -0.44
N THR A 56 -13.31 30.52 0.06
CA THR A 56 -14.06 30.29 1.30
C THR A 56 -13.34 30.87 2.52
N LEU A 57 -12.01 30.77 2.58
CA LEU A 57 -11.21 31.36 3.67
C LEU A 57 -11.21 32.89 3.61
N LEU A 58 -11.07 33.47 2.40
CA LEU A 58 -11.17 34.93 2.21
C LEU A 58 -12.54 35.48 2.65
N TYR A 59 -13.62 34.75 2.35
CA TYR A 59 -14.95 35.08 2.88
C TYR A 59 -15.01 35.04 4.41
N ASN A 60 -14.42 34.02 5.03
CA ASN A 60 -14.40 33.89 6.48
C ASN A 60 -13.54 34.97 7.15
N VAL A 61 -12.43 35.39 6.53
CA VAL A 61 -11.64 36.55 7.00
C VAL A 61 -12.50 37.80 6.95
N ALA A 62 -13.06 38.14 5.78
CA ALA A 62 -13.82 39.37 5.57
C ALA A 62 -15.04 39.47 6.48
N SER A 63 -15.65 38.34 6.85
CA SER A 63 -16.83 38.29 7.73
C SER A 63 -16.51 38.32 9.23
N ARG A 64 -15.31 37.94 9.65
CA ARG A 64 -14.95 37.80 11.08
C ARG A 64 -13.90 38.82 11.54
N LEU A 65 -13.14 39.41 10.63
CA LEU A 65 -12.11 40.39 10.92
C LEU A 65 -12.74 41.70 11.42
N LYS A 66 -12.35 42.12 12.62
CA LYS A 66 -12.84 43.37 13.23
C LYS A 66 -11.93 44.57 12.95
N ASP A 67 -10.63 44.33 12.80
CA ASP A 67 -9.65 45.37 12.47
C ASP A 67 -9.17 45.19 11.02
N PRO A 68 -9.59 46.07 10.10
CA PRO A 68 -9.23 45.95 8.68
C PRO A 68 -7.74 46.19 8.40
N LYS A 69 -6.97 46.75 9.35
CA LYS A 69 -5.53 47.03 9.16
C LYS A 69 -4.70 45.78 8.87
N HIS A 70 -5.09 44.64 9.42
CA HIS A 70 -4.38 43.38 9.26
C HIS A 70 -4.91 42.52 8.10
N LEU A 71 -5.84 43.06 7.28
CA LEU A 71 -6.44 42.33 6.16
C LEU A 71 -5.38 41.86 5.16
N GLY A 72 -4.51 42.76 4.70
CA GLY A 72 -3.46 42.42 3.72
C GLY A 72 -2.51 41.34 4.20
N PHE A 73 -2.13 41.37 5.48
CA PHE A 73 -1.27 40.36 6.08
C PHE A 73 -1.92 38.96 6.09
N LEU A 74 -3.19 38.86 6.50
CA LEU A 74 -3.91 37.58 6.50
C LEU A 74 -4.19 37.07 5.08
N VAL A 75 -4.49 37.97 4.15
CA VAL A 75 -4.71 37.63 2.74
C VAL A 75 -3.45 37.04 2.12
N GLU A 76 -2.26 37.58 2.41
CA GLU A 76 -0.99 37.03 1.95
C GLU A 76 -0.77 35.58 2.41
N TYR A 77 -1.04 35.29 3.69
CA TYR A 77 -0.88 33.93 4.24
C TYR A 77 -1.91 32.93 3.68
N ILE A 78 -3.09 33.40 3.29
CA ILE A 78 -4.13 32.56 2.66
C ILE A 78 -3.82 32.34 1.18
N ALA A 79 -3.42 33.39 0.46
CA ALA A 79 -3.03 33.33 -0.95
C ALA A 79 -1.80 32.41 -1.14
N THR A 80 -0.81 32.50 -0.27
CA THR A 80 0.39 31.63 -0.29
C THR A 80 0.14 30.22 0.25
N LYS A 81 -1.11 29.86 0.57
CA LYS A 81 -1.52 28.55 1.12
C LYS A 81 -0.77 28.15 2.41
N LYS A 82 -0.36 29.13 3.21
CA LYS A 82 0.20 28.92 4.56
C LYS A 82 -0.91 28.68 5.59
N ILE A 83 -2.05 29.34 5.41
CA ILE A 83 -3.30 29.09 6.15
C ILE A 83 -4.28 28.40 5.20
N VAL A 84 -4.58 27.13 5.49
CA VAL A 84 -5.41 26.28 4.61
C VAL A 84 -6.68 25.77 5.29
N THR A 85 -6.79 25.92 6.62
CA THR A 85 -7.96 25.47 7.38
C THR A 85 -8.67 26.62 8.11
N ASP A 86 -9.98 26.50 8.33
CA ASP A 86 -10.75 27.48 9.14
C ASP A 86 -10.22 27.56 10.57
N LEU A 87 -9.62 26.48 11.08
CA LEU A 87 -9.06 26.47 12.43
C LEU A 87 -7.78 27.31 12.55
N GLN A 88 -6.87 27.19 11.58
CA GLN A 88 -5.70 28.06 11.47
C GLN A 88 -6.14 29.52 11.30
N LEU A 89 -7.20 29.77 10.50
CA LEU A 89 -7.76 31.11 10.34
C LEU A 89 -8.33 31.66 11.66
N ASN A 90 -9.07 30.85 12.44
CA ASN A 90 -9.59 31.30 13.73
C ASN A 90 -8.47 31.63 14.72
N ALA A 91 -7.40 30.82 14.76
CA ALA A 91 -6.22 31.12 15.56
C ALA A 91 -5.53 32.40 15.10
N ALA A 92 -5.42 32.63 13.79
CA ALA A 92 -4.87 33.86 13.23
C ALA A 92 -5.71 35.10 13.60
N LEU A 93 -7.04 34.99 13.55
CA LEU A 93 -7.94 36.06 13.97
C LEU A 93 -7.84 36.36 15.48
N GLU A 94 -7.69 35.33 16.32
CA GLU A 94 -7.44 35.50 17.77
C GLU A 94 -6.07 36.11 18.06
N TYR A 95 -5.05 35.72 17.31
CA TYR A 95 -3.70 36.25 17.43
C TYR A 95 -3.67 37.74 17.07
N VAL A 96 -4.24 38.11 15.93
CA VAL A 96 -4.33 39.51 15.49
C VAL A 96 -5.12 40.37 16.49
N LYS A 97 -6.19 39.81 17.08
CA LYS A 97 -6.97 40.50 18.11
C LYS A 97 -6.19 40.72 19.41
N SER A 98 -5.30 39.80 19.79
CA SER A 98 -4.50 39.88 21.01
C SER A 98 -3.22 40.69 20.85
N HIS A 99 -2.76 40.91 19.61
CA HIS A 99 -1.54 41.66 19.28
C HIS A 99 -1.85 42.88 18.38
N PRO A 100 -2.44 43.96 18.92
CA PRO A 100 -2.83 45.14 18.16
C PRO A 100 -1.67 46.07 17.76
N VAL A 101 -0.42 45.69 18.05
CA VAL A 101 0.78 46.52 17.86
C VAL A 101 1.56 46.03 16.64
N GLU A 102 1.91 46.94 15.72
CA GLU A 102 2.81 46.66 14.60
C GLU A 102 4.29 46.87 15.01
N PRO A 103 5.24 46.08 14.48
CA PRO A 103 5.06 44.96 13.54
C PRO A 103 4.70 43.64 14.25
N ILE A 104 3.90 42.80 13.59
CA ILE A 104 3.63 41.43 14.03
C ILE A 104 4.89 40.58 13.82
N ASP A 105 5.34 39.86 14.85
CA ASP A 105 6.39 38.85 14.72
C ASP A 105 5.88 37.68 13.87
N ALA A 106 6.44 37.53 12.68
CA ALA A 106 6.06 36.49 11.73
C ALA A 106 6.38 35.07 12.24
N ALA A 107 7.42 34.89 13.05
CA ALA A 107 7.79 33.59 13.59
C ALA A 107 6.84 33.16 14.72
N ASP A 108 6.47 34.11 15.57
CA ASP A 108 5.50 33.90 16.66
C ASP A 108 4.10 33.64 16.10
N PHE A 109 3.67 34.45 15.13
CA PHE A 109 2.40 34.25 14.40
C PHE A 109 2.34 32.88 13.72
N ALA A 110 3.40 32.48 13.00
CA ALA A 110 3.43 31.20 12.31
C ALA A 110 3.31 30.02 13.29
N ARG A 111 3.97 30.10 14.46
CA ARG A 111 3.92 29.07 15.50
C ARG A 111 2.54 28.96 16.13
N GLU A 112 1.95 30.09 16.54
CA GLU A 112 0.65 30.11 17.22
C GLU A 112 -0.52 29.75 16.30
N CYS A 113 -0.39 30.05 15.00
CA CYS A 113 -1.39 29.72 13.99
C CYS A 113 -1.19 28.34 13.35
N GLY A 114 -0.14 27.60 13.69
CA GLY A 114 0.14 26.27 13.12
C GLY A 114 0.48 26.32 11.63
N VAL A 115 1.12 27.40 11.17
CA VAL A 115 1.58 27.55 9.79
C VAL A 115 2.71 26.55 9.54
N GLY A 116 2.59 25.76 8.47
CA GLY A 116 3.54 24.69 8.13
C GLY A 116 3.36 23.39 8.93
N VAL A 117 2.38 23.32 9.84
CA VAL A 117 2.04 22.07 10.53
C VAL A 117 1.18 21.21 9.61
N ILE A 118 1.73 20.09 9.15
CA ILE A 118 1.01 19.08 8.38
C ILE A 118 0.66 17.93 9.33
N VAL A 119 -0.63 17.68 9.53
CA VAL A 119 -1.08 16.49 10.26
C VAL A 119 -1.29 15.36 9.26
N THR A 120 -0.58 14.25 9.49
CA THR A 120 -0.65 13.05 8.64
C THR A 120 -1.83 12.15 9.04
N PRO A 121 -2.39 11.35 8.11
CA PRO A 121 -3.40 10.35 8.45
C PRO A 121 -2.96 9.39 9.55
N GLU A 122 -1.69 8.96 9.53
CA GLU A 122 -1.10 8.05 10.52
C GLU A 122 -1.12 8.65 11.93
N GLN A 123 -0.81 9.94 12.07
CA GLN A 123 -0.91 10.63 13.37
C GLN A 123 -2.36 10.66 13.89
N ILE A 124 -3.35 10.81 12.99
CA ILE A 124 -4.77 10.78 13.36
C ILE A 124 -5.17 9.38 13.80
N GLU A 125 -4.76 8.35 13.06
CA GLU A 125 -4.99 6.94 13.38
C GLU A 125 -4.45 6.60 14.78
N GLU A 126 -3.19 6.92 15.07
CA GLU A 126 -2.54 6.68 16.37
C GLU A 126 -3.23 7.45 17.52
N ALA A 127 -3.63 8.71 17.27
CA ALA A 127 -4.30 9.52 18.28
C ALA A 127 -5.69 8.97 18.63
N VAL A 128 -6.43 8.49 17.62
CA VAL A 128 -7.74 7.86 17.77
C VAL A 128 -7.59 6.49 18.44
N GLU A 129 -6.63 5.68 18.03
CA GLU A 129 -6.36 4.35 18.61
C GLU A 129 -6.01 4.48 20.10
N ALA A 130 -5.16 5.44 20.46
CA ALA A 130 -4.83 5.72 21.85
C ALA A 130 -6.05 6.13 22.67
N SER A 131 -6.98 6.89 22.08
CA SER A 131 -8.22 7.32 22.72
C SER A 131 -9.19 6.14 22.90
N ILE A 132 -9.31 5.27 21.89
CA ILE A 132 -10.13 4.05 21.94
C ILE A 132 -9.57 3.08 22.97
N SER A 133 -8.26 2.87 23.00
CA SER A 133 -7.59 1.98 23.95
C SER A 133 -7.84 2.38 25.40
N LYS A 134 -7.84 3.70 25.69
CA LYS A 134 -8.16 4.24 27.01
C LYS A 134 -9.60 3.95 27.45
N HIS A 135 -10.55 3.96 26.52
CA HIS A 135 -11.98 3.75 26.80
C HIS A 135 -12.50 2.35 26.40
N LYS A 136 -11.60 1.42 26.05
CA LYS A 136 -11.95 0.13 25.42
C LYS A 136 -12.96 -0.69 26.22
N ALA A 137 -12.80 -0.78 27.54
CA ALA A 137 -13.72 -1.53 28.40
C ALA A 137 -15.13 -0.92 28.40
N GLN A 138 -15.24 0.41 28.46
CA GLN A 138 -16.53 1.10 28.40
C GLN A 138 -17.16 0.98 27.02
N LEU A 139 -16.38 1.16 25.96
CA LEU A 139 -16.81 0.98 24.56
C LEU A 139 -17.38 -0.42 24.30
N LEU A 140 -16.73 -1.48 24.78
CA LEU A 140 -17.25 -2.84 24.62
C LEU A 140 -18.54 -3.09 25.41
N SER A 141 -18.70 -2.45 26.57
CA SER A 141 -19.90 -2.60 27.41
C SER A 141 -21.11 -1.79 26.93
N GLU A 142 -20.89 -0.54 26.50
CA GLU A 142 -21.95 0.38 26.07
C GLU A 142 -22.19 0.35 24.56
N ARG A 143 -21.29 -0.28 23.79
CA ARG A 143 -21.27 -0.31 22.32
C ARG A 143 -21.51 1.09 21.73
N TYR A 144 -22.53 1.26 20.89
CA TYR A 144 -22.85 2.52 20.23
C TYR A 144 -23.63 3.52 21.11
N ARG A 145 -23.95 3.16 22.36
CA ARG A 145 -24.52 4.09 23.35
C ARG A 145 -23.45 4.94 24.04
N PHE A 146 -22.18 4.59 23.87
CA PHE A 146 -21.04 5.35 24.36
C PHE A 146 -21.00 6.75 23.74
N ASN A 147 -20.57 7.75 24.52
CA ASN A 147 -20.43 9.12 24.01
C ASN A 147 -19.17 9.25 23.14
N MET A 148 -19.33 9.02 21.83
CA MET A 148 -18.26 9.17 20.83
C MET A 148 -17.62 10.57 20.79
N GLY A 149 -18.30 11.59 21.35
CA GLY A 149 -17.75 12.92 21.53
C GLY A 149 -16.50 12.96 22.41
N LEU A 150 -16.34 12.01 23.34
CA LEU A 150 -15.13 11.89 24.16
C LEU A 150 -13.91 11.51 23.32
N LEU A 151 -14.05 10.54 22.41
CA LEU A 151 -12.96 10.09 21.53
C LEU A 151 -12.51 11.22 20.61
N MET A 152 -13.47 11.91 19.99
CA MET A 152 -13.16 13.06 19.13
C MET A 152 -12.52 14.21 19.93
N GLY A 153 -12.99 14.47 21.15
CA GLY A 153 -12.46 15.52 22.02
C GLY A 153 -11.01 15.25 22.43
N GLU A 154 -10.70 14.02 22.84
CA GLU A 154 -9.34 13.60 23.18
C GLU A 154 -8.42 13.63 21.95
N ALA A 155 -8.86 13.11 20.80
CA ALA A 155 -8.09 13.16 19.56
C ALA A 155 -7.79 14.62 19.11
N ARG A 156 -8.80 15.51 19.17
CA ARG A 156 -8.61 16.95 18.89
C ARG A 156 -7.67 17.65 19.87
N SER A 157 -7.69 17.25 21.15
CA SER A 157 -6.79 17.82 22.14
C SER A 157 -5.32 17.50 21.87
N LYS A 158 -5.04 16.32 21.29
CA LYS A 158 -3.69 15.91 20.87
C LYS A 158 -3.30 16.53 19.52
N LEU A 159 -4.23 16.56 18.57
CA LEU A 159 -4.03 17.06 17.21
C LEU A 159 -4.80 18.35 17.00
N LYS A 160 -4.25 19.45 17.55
CA LYS A 160 -4.89 20.77 17.51
C LYS A 160 -5.28 21.17 16.08
N TRP A 161 -4.40 20.96 15.09
CA TRP A 161 -4.58 21.45 13.71
C TRP A 161 -5.22 20.46 12.73
N ALA A 162 -5.67 19.29 13.19
CA ALA A 162 -6.28 18.29 12.33
C ALA A 162 -7.72 18.65 11.95
N ASP A 163 -8.14 18.28 10.74
CA ASP A 163 -9.52 18.46 10.29
C ASP A 163 -10.46 17.59 11.13
N GLY A 164 -11.41 18.23 11.82
CA GLY A 164 -12.40 17.56 12.65
C GLY A 164 -13.29 16.57 11.89
N LYS A 165 -13.46 16.70 10.57
CA LYS A 165 -14.14 15.70 9.73
C LYS A 165 -13.30 14.45 9.55
N ILE A 166 -11.99 14.58 9.33
CA ILE A 166 -11.08 13.44 9.17
C ILE A 166 -10.98 12.66 10.47
N ILE A 167 -10.81 13.35 11.60
CA ILE A 167 -10.83 12.72 12.93
C ILE A 167 -12.14 11.97 13.15
N LYS A 168 -13.28 12.57 12.80
CA LYS A 168 -14.59 11.92 12.95
C LYS A 168 -14.67 10.65 12.12
N ASN A 169 -14.29 10.71 10.84
CA ASN A 169 -14.32 9.55 9.95
C ASN A 169 -13.45 8.41 10.50
N GLU A 170 -12.25 8.73 11.01
CA GLU A 170 -11.34 7.75 11.60
C GLU A 170 -11.89 7.13 12.89
N VAL A 171 -12.48 7.94 13.77
CA VAL A 171 -13.18 7.45 14.97
C VAL A 171 -14.33 6.52 14.58
N ASP A 172 -15.18 6.94 13.64
CA ASP A 172 -16.33 6.14 13.18
C ASP A 172 -15.85 4.79 12.60
N LEU A 173 -14.71 4.78 11.90
CA LEU A 173 -14.10 3.60 11.29
C LEU A 173 -13.49 2.64 12.31
N GLN A 174 -12.61 3.10 13.20
CA GLN A 174 -11.98 2.23 14.22
C GLN A 174 -13.01 1.71 15.23
N VAL A 175 -14.02 2.52 15.58
CA VAL A 175 -15.14 2.07 16.43
C VAL A 175 -15.95 0.98 15.71
N LEU A 176 -16.19 1.13 14.41
CA LEU A 176 -16.85 0.09 13.62
C LEU A 176 -16.02 -1.21 13.58
N HIS A 177 -14.69 -1.12 13.41
CA HIS A 177 -13.81 -2.29 13.47
C HIS A 177 -13.83 -2.99 14.83
N LEU A 178 -13.86 -2.21 15.93
CA LEU A 178 -13.88 -2.76 17.29
C LEU A 178 -15.24 -3.37 17.68
N LEU A 179 -16.35 -2.70 17.35
CA LEU A 179 -17.68 -3.08 17.83
C LEU A 179 -18.45 -3.96 16.82
N GLY A 180 -18.07 -3.94 15.55
CA GLY A 180 -18.87 -4.50 14.45
C GLY A 180 -20.11 -3.64 14.15
N PRO A 181 -21.02 -4.12 13.27
CA PRO A 181 -22.17 -3.34 12.83
C PRO A 181 -23.11 -2.92 13.97
N LYS A 182 -23.85 -1.82 13.76
CA LYS A 182 -24.91 -1.36 14.68
C LYS A 182 -26.06 -2.36 14.69
N THR A 183 -26.46 -2.79 15.88
CA THR A 183 -27.58 -3.72 16.09
C THR A 183 -28.85 -2.97 16.50
N GLU A 184 -30.03 -3.62 16.44
CA GLU A 184 -31.29 -3.01 16.88
C GLU A 184 -31.27 -2.63 18.37
N ALA A 185 -30.59 -3.42 19.22
CA ALA A 185 -30.39 -3.11 20.64
C ALA A 185 -29.60 -1.81 20.85
N ASP A 186 -28.70 -1.46 19.93
CA ASP A 186 -27.97 -0.19 19.98
C ASP A 186 -28.87 1.03 19.70
N LEU A 187 -30.00 0.84 19.01
CA LEU A 187 -30.96 1.89 18.65
C LEU A 187 -32.01 2.16 19.74
N GLU A 188 -32.13 1.28 20.73
CA GLU A 188 -32.99 1.49 21.89
C GLU A 188 -32.47 2.65 22.75
N LYS A 189 -33.31 3.69 22.92
CA LYS A 189 -32.95 4.89 23.68
C LYS A 189 -32.85 4.55 25.18
N LYS A 190 -31.72 4.91 25.83
CA LYS A 190 -31.64 5.04 27.30
C LYS A 190 -32.83 5.90 27.80
N SER A 191 -33.51 5.46 28.87
CA SER A 191 -34.55 6.25 29.55
C SER A 191 -33.97 7.59 30.00
N LYS A 192 -34.50 8.70 29.47
CA LYS A 192 -33.93 10.05 29.69
C LYS A 192 -34.48 10.72 30.95
N ALA A 193 -33.59 11.26 31.78
CA ALA A 193 -33.86 12.42 32.64
C ALA A 193 -33.85 13.73 31.78
N PRO A 194 -34.50 14.84 32.21
CA PRO A 194 -35.06 15.81 31.27
C PRO A 194 -34.12 16.93 30.74
N LYS A 195 -34.08 17.00 29.40
CA LYS A 195 -34.04 18.11 28.40
C LYS A 195 -33.06 19.31 28.49
N ALA A 196 -32.46 19.61 27.32
CA ALA A 196 -32.70 20.86 26.54
C ALA A 196 -32.51 20.59 25.03
N ARG A 197 -33.15 21.40 24.17
CA ARG A 197 -33.56 21.11 22.77
C ARG A 197 -32.97 22.15 21.80
N ALA A 198 -32.50 21.76 20.62
CA ALA A 198 -32.47 22.57 19.40
C ALA A 198 -32.33 21.69 18.14
N THR A 199 -32.78 22.21 17.00
CA THR A 199 -33.44 21.54 15.85
C THR A 199 -32.61 21.47 14.55
N GLU A 200 -32.86 20.46 13.71
CA GLU A 200 -32.46 20.37 12.28
C GLU A 200 -33.42 21.13 11.33
N PRO A 201 -33.06 21.29 10.05
CA PRO A 201 -33.74 20.51 8.99
C PRO A 201 -32.86 20.00 7.82
N ASP A 202 -33.52 19.30 6.90
CA ASP A 202 -33.14 18.10 6.12
C ASP A 202 -32.87 18.34 4.59
N LYS A 203 -32.05 17.46 3.97
CA LYS A 203 -31.89 16.98 2.55
C LYS A 203 -31.88 17.89 1.28
N LYS A 204 -30.89 17.64 0.37
CA LYS A 204 -30.99 16.93 -0.94
C LYS A 204 -29.74 17.09 -1.87
N GLY A 205 -29.28 16.00 -2.51
CA GLY A 205 -29.04 15.89 -3.98
C GLY A 205 -27.66 16.16 -4.64
N LYS A 206 -26.97 15.08 -5.05
CA LYS A 206 -26.03 14.81 -6.20
C LYS A 206 -25.37 15.96 -7.01
N ALA A 207 -24.07 15.84 -7.31
CA ALA A 207 -23.50 15.54 -8.65
C ALA A 207 -21.95 15.52 -8.62
N ALA A 208 -21.34 14.59 -9.36
CA ALA A 208 -19.91 14.52 -9.62
C ALA A 208 -19.56 15.36 -10.87
N VAL A 209 -18.42 16.04 -10.86
CA VAL A 209 -17.83 16.69 -12.04
C VAL A 209 -16.48 16.05 -12.30
N VAL A 210 -16.32 15.55 -13.52
CA VAL A 210 -15.09 15.04 -14.12
C VAL A 210 -14.44 16.21 -14.86
N GLU A 211 -13.17 16.50 -14.57
CA GLU A 211 -12.33 17.31 -15.45
C GLU A 211 -11.13 16.47 -15.91
N ASN A 212 -11.07 16.25 -17.22
CA ASN A 212 -9.89 15.77 -17.93
C ASN A 212 -8.99 16.99 -18.21
N GLY A 213 -7.70 16.84 -17.97
CA GLY A 213 -6.65 17.81 -18.33
C GLY A 213 -5.33 17.08 -18.58
N ASP A 214 -4.63 17.51 -19.62
CA ASP A 214 -3.70 16.76 -20.47
C ASP A 214 -2.39 16.26 -19.87
N ALA A 215 -1.82 15.31 -20.62
CA ALA A 215 -0.62 14.54 -20.36
C ALA A 215 0.69 15.35 -20.48
N CYS A 216 1.58 15.12 -19.50
CA CYS A 216 3.02 15.10 -19.71
C CYS A 216 3.56 13.83 -19.02
N GLN A 217 4.35 13.03 -19.75
CA GLN A 217 4.82 11.71 -19.32
C GLN A 217 5.90 11.84 -18.23
N GLU A 218 5.46 11.81 -16.98
CA GLU A 218 6.25 11.32 -15.84
C GLU A 218 5.56 10.07 -15.28
N THR A 219 6.34 9.04 -14.95
CA THR A 219 5.82 7.81 -14.36
C THR A 219 5.15 8.15 -13.01
N LYS A 220 3.82 8.17 -12.98
CA LYS A 220 3.02 8.44 -11.76
C LYS A 220 3.45 7.52 -10.61
N SER A 221 3.39 8.02 -9.38
CA SER A 221 3.73 7.22 -8.20
C SER A 221 2.85 5.96 -8.11
N LEU A 222 3.36 4.89 -7.50
CA LEU A 222 2.62 3.63 -7.32
C LEU A 222 1.22 3.86 -6.73
N MET A 223 1.13 4.76 -5.75
CA MET A 223 -0.12 5.08 -5.07
C MET A 223 -1.13 5.77 -6.00
N GLU A 224 -0.68 6.63 -6.90
CA GLU A 224 -1.55 7.29 -7.89
C GLU A 224 -2.03 6.32 -8.98
N GLN A 225 -1.19 5.39 -9.39
CA GLN A 225 -1.56 4.33 -10.33
C GLN A 225 -2.61 3.37 -9.73
N LEU A 226 -2.57 3.16 -8.41
CA LEU A 226 -3.45 2.25 -7.69
C LEU A 226 -4.75 2.90 -7.16
N ARG A 227 -4.98 4.19 -7.41
CA ARG A 227 -6.29 4.82 -7.12
C ARG A 227 -7.38 4.17 -7.98
N GLY A 228 -8.52 3.81 -7.36
CA GLY A 228 -9.60 3.07 -8.01
C GLY A 228 -10.15 3.73 -9.29
N GLU A 229 -10.09 5.07 -9.37
CA GLU A 229 -10.49 5.85 -10.54
C GLU A 229 -9.57 5.62 -11.75
N ALA A 230 -8.26 5.43 -11.51
CA ALA A 230 -7.29 5.14 -12.56
C ALA A 230 -7.43 3.72 -13.13
N LEU A 231 -7.85 2.77 -12.29
CA LEU A 231 -8.04 1.36 -12.65
C LEU A 231 -9.47 1.03 -13.11
N LYS A 232 -10.40 1.99 -13.04
CA LYS A 232 -11.85 1.81 -13.32
C LYS A 232 -12.50 0.72 -12.47
N PHE A 233 -12.02 0.52 -11.24
CA PHE A 233 -12.64 -0.41 -10.30
C PHE A 233 -13.90 0.20 -9.68
N HIS A 234 -14.84 -0.67 -9.30
CA HIS A 234 -16.06 -0.27 -8.62
C HIS A 234 -15.79 0.34 -7.24
N LYS A 235 -16.68 1.23 -6.80
CA LYS A 235 -16.69 1.71 -5.40
C LYS A 235 -17.26 0.63 -4.47
N PRO A 236 -16.83 0.55 -3.20
CA PRO A 236 -17.42 -0.35 -2.21
C PRO A 236 -18.96 -0.25 -2.19
N GLY A 237 -19.64 -1.39 -2.26
CA GLY A 237 -21.10 -1.46 -2.31
C GLY A 237 -21.71 -1.31 -3.71
N GLU A 238 -20.90 -1.02 -4.74
CA GLU A 238 -21.36 -0.91 -6.14
C GLU A 238 -20.99 -2.14 -6.99
N ASN A 239 -20.85 -3.31 -6.37
CA ASN A 239 -20.45 -4.57 -7.02
C ASN A 239 -21.30 -4.89 -8.26
N TYR A 240 -22.60 -4.59 -8.18
CA TYR A 240 -23.59 -4.82 -9.25
C TYR A 240 -23.33 -4.06 -10.55
N LYS A 241 -22.41 -3.09 -10.57
CA LYS A 241 -22.01 -2.37 -11.80
C LYS A 241 -20.91 -3.07 -12.59
N THR A 242 -20.31 -4.12 -12.02
CA THR A 242 -19.16 -4.81 -12.61
C THR A 242 -19.60 -5.87 -13.63
N GLU A 243 -18.75 -6.12 -14.61
CA GLU A 243 -19.05 -7.04 -15.70
C GLU A 243 -19.17 -8.48 -15.19
N GLY A 244 -20.23 -9.17 -15.60
CA GLY A 244 -20.51 -10.56 -15.21
C GLY A 244 -21.12 -10.73 -13.81
N TYR A 245 -21.32 -9.64 -13.06
CA TYR A 245 -21.96 -9.71 -11.74
C TYR A 245 -23.46 -10.02 -11.87
N VAL A 246 -23.94 -10.98 -11.09
CA VAL A 246 -25.34 -11.41 -11.13
C VAL A 246 -26.11 -10.74 -10.01
N VAL A 247 -27.19 -10.02 -10.37
CA VAL A 247 -28.09 -9.40 -9.39
C VAL A 247 -29.24 -10.36 -9.07
N THR A 248 -29.13 -11.03 -7.93
CA THR A 248 -30.21 -11.85 -7.34
C THR A 248 -31.22 -10.97 -6.60
N PRO A 249 -32.42 -11.49 -6.26
CA PRO A 249 -33.41 -10.74 -5.46
C PRO A 249 -32.86 -10.21 -4.12
N ASN A 250 -31.90 -10.93 -3.53
CA ASN A 250 -31.30 -10.57 -2.24
C ASN A 250 -30.07 -9.65 -2.36
N THR A 251 -29.53 -9.44 -3.58
CA THR A 251 -28.25 -8.75 -3.79
C THR A 251 -28.22 -7.36 -3.16
N MET A 252 -29.28 -6.56 -3.32
CA MET A 252 -29.31 -5.20 -2.77
C MET A 252 -29.36 -5.19 -1.23
N ASN A 253 -30.04 -6.16 -0.63
CA ASN A 253 -30.06 -6.32 0.83
C ASN A 253 -28.69 -6.77 1.37
N LEU A 254 -28.04 -7.71 0.68
CA LEU A 254 -26.70 -8.17 1.02
C LEU A 254 -25.66 -7.04 0.91
N LEU A 255 -25.74 -6.22 -0.13
CA LEU A 255 -24.87 -5.04 -0.28
C LEU A 255 -25.12 -3.99 0.81
N LYS A 256 -26.36 -3.81 1.24
CA LYS A 256 -26.69 -2.94 2.38
C LYS A 256 -26.05 -3.44 3.67
N GLN A 257 -26.19 -4.73 3.99
CA GLN A 257 -25.55 -5.36 5.16
C GLN A 257 -24.01 -5.27 5.07
N HIS A 258 -23.46 -5.50 3.89
CA HIS A 258 -22.03 -5.34 3.62
C HIS A 258 -21.56 -3.92 3.92
N LEU A 259 -22.28 -2.88 3.49
CA LEU A 259 -21.95 -1.49 3.78
C LEU A 259 -22.08 -1.15 5.27
N GLU A 260 -23.04 -1.76 5.98
CA GLU A 260 -23.18 -1.62 7.44
C GLU A 260 -21.99 -2.24 8.20
N ILE A 261 -21.45 -3.37 7.72
CA ILE A 261 -20.27 -4.04 8.29
C ILE A 261 -18.99 -3.27 7.98
N THR A 262 -18.85 -2.76 6.76
CA THR A 262 -17.59 -2.21 6.24
C THR A 262 -17.47 -0.70 6.32
N GLY A 263 -18.58 0.02 6.55
CA GLY A 263 -18.61 1.48 6.48
C GLY A 263 -18.32 2.04 5.08
N GLY A 264 -18.40 1.20 4.04
CA GLY A 264 -18.00 1.58 2.68
C GLY A 264 -16.48 1.62 2.46
N GLN A 265 -15.69 1.00 3.34
CA GLN A 265 -14.24 0.91 3.22
C GLN A 265 -13.79 -0.13 2.17
N VAL A 266 -12.70 0.15 1.45
CA VAL A 266 -12.03 -0.84 0.58
C VAL A 266 -11.42 -1.97 1.43
N ARG A 267 -11.65 -3.23 1.03
CA ARG A 267 -11.14 -4.42 1.72
C ARG A 267 -10.58 -5.38 0.68
N THR A 268 -9.29 -5.71 0.82
CA THR A 268 -8.56 -6.65 -0.04
C THR A 268 -7.94 -7.77 0.80
N ARG A 269 -7.37 -8.79 0.17
CA ARG A 269 -6.57 -9.80 0.87
C ARG A 269 -5.44 -10.33 0.03
N PHE A 270 -4.32 -10.61 0.67
CA PHE A 270 -3.23 -11.40 0.12
C PHE A 270 -3.26 -12.80 0.75
N PRO A 271 -3.59 -13.86 -0.02
CA PRO A 271 -3.75 -15.19 0.53
C PRO A 271 -2.62 -16.18 0.13
N PRO A 272 -1.42 -16.11 0.73
CA PRO A 272 -0.35 -17.05 0.44
C PRO A 272 -0.56 -18.39 1.14
N GLU A 273 -0.08 -19.47 0.51
CA GLU A 273 0.11 -20.74 1.21
C GLU A 273 1.19 -20.56 2.31
N PRO A 274 0.97 -21.03 3.55
CA PRO A 274 1.90 -20.82 4.67
C PRO A 274 3.25 -21.51 4.46
N ASN A 275 3.25 -22.61 3.68
CA ASN A 275 4.46 -23.35 3.30
C ASN A 275 5.11 -22.83 2.00
N GLY A 276 4.59 -21.74 1.43
CA GLY A 276 5.03 -21.18 0.16
C GLY A 276 6.36 -20.42 0.26
N ILE A 277 7.15 -20.47 -0.82
CA ILE A 277 8.33 -19.60 -0.98
C ILE A 277 7.91 -18.39 -1.81
N LEU A 278 7.89 -17.21 -1.18
CA LEU A 278 7.60 -15.96 -1.88
C LEU A 278 8.73 -15.62 -2.86
N HIS A 279 8.34 -15.09 -4.02
CA HIS A 279 9.23 -14.80 -5.14
C HIS A 279 8.82 -13.48 -5.79
N ILE A 280 9.61 -12.97 -6.75
CA ILE A 280 9.34 -11.65 -7.35
C ILE A 280 7.91 -11.47 -7.89
N GLY A 281 7.29 -12.50 -8.46
CA GLY A 281 5.87 -12.47 -8.84
C GLY A 281 4.90 -12.18 -7.69
N HIS A 282 5.22 -12.63 -6.46
CA HIS A 282 4.46 -12.32 -5.26
C HIS A 282 4.63 -10.87 -4.81
N ALA A 283 5.74 -10.20 -5.13
CA ALA A 283 5.86 -8.75 -4.85
C ALA A 283 4.80 -7.95 -5.60
N LYS A 284 4.45 -8.35 -6.84
CA LYS A 284 3.32 -7.75 -7.57
C LYS A 284 1.99 -8.00 -6.85
N ALA A 285 1.77 -9.21 -6.36
CA ALA A 285 0.55 -9.55 -5.61
C ALA A 285 0.43 -8.75 -4.30
N ILE A 286 1.53 -8.61 -3.56
CA ILE A 286 1.60 -7.82 -2.32
C ILE A 286 1.36 -6.34 -2.63
N ASN A 287 2.13 -5.74 -3.54
CA ASN A 287 1.97 -4.34 -3.95
C ASN A 287 0.56 -4.05 -4.45
N PHE A 288 -0.07 -4.98 -5.17
CA PHE A 288 -1.40 -4.76 -5.70
C PHE A 288 -2.47 -4.86 -4.62
N ASN A 289 -2.46 -5.88 -3.77
CA ASN A 289 -3.48 -6.01 -2.71
C ASN A 289 -3.30 -4.95 -1.62
N PHE A 290 -2.11 -4.88 -1.00
CA PHE A 290 -1.85 -3.92 0.07
C PHE A 290 -1.77 -2.49 -0.45
N GLY A 291 -1.13 -2.26 -1.59
CA GLY A 291 -1.04 -0.93 -2.18
C GLY A 291 -2.40 -0.41 -2.66
N PHE A 292 -3.28 -1.25 -3.21
CA PHE A 292 -4.64 -0.82 -3.57
C PHE A 292 -5.46 -0.44 -2.33
N ALA A 293 -5.38 -1.23 -1.26
CA ALA A 293 -6.00 -0.87 0.01
C ALA A 293 -5.45 0.48 0.51
N LYS A 294 -4.12 0.63 0.62
CA LYS A 294 -3.48 1.85 1.10
C LYS A 294 -3.85 3.07 0.25
N ALA A 295 -3.87 2.95 -1.07
CA ALA A 295 -4.16 4.03 -2.00
C ALA A 295 -5.61 4.53 -1.94
N ASN A 296 -6.52 3.72 -1.39
CA ASN A 296 -7.95 4.03 -1.32
C ASN A 296 -8.48 4.07 0.13
N GLY A 297 -7.61 4.28 1.14
CA GLY A 297 -8.00 4.36 2.55
C GLY A 297 -8.63 3.06 3.10
N GLY A 298 -8.26 1.93 2.51
CA GLY A 298 -8.77 0.61 2.81
C GLY A 298 -7.84 -0.23 3.67
N ILE A 299 -8.29 -1.46 3.93
CA ILE A 299 -7.54 -2.48 4.67
C ILE A 299 -7.22 -3.70 3.81
N CYS A 300 -6.15 -4.40 4.16
CA CYS A 300 -5.75 -5.65 3.54
C CYS A 300 -5.53 -6.74 4.59
N PHE A 301 -6.17 -7.88 4.40
CA PHE A 301 -5.95 -9.08 5.20
C PHE A 301 -4.73 -9.86 4.68
N LEU A 302 -3.86 -10.31 5.58
CA LEU A 302 -2.92 -11.40 5.28
C LEU A 302 -3.59 -12.70 5.70
N ARG A 303 -4.16 -13.43 4.73
CA ARG A 303 -4.94 -14.64 5.01
C ARG A 303 -4.18 -15.89 4.59
N TYR A 304 -3.60 -16.63 5.52
CA TYR A 304 -2.90 -17.86 5.18
C TYR A 304 -3.87 -18.90 4.59
N ASP A 305 -3.53 -19.42 3.42
CA ASP A 305 -4.23 -20.56 2.82
C ASP A 305 -3.71 -21.87 3.40
N ASP A 306 -4.21 -22.21 4.57
CA ASP A 306 -3.94 -23.46 5.27
C ASP A 306 -5.03 -24.52 5.02
N THR A 307 -5.77 -24.45 3.91
CA THR A 307 -6.80 -25.44 3.59
C THR A 307 -6.28 -26.87 3.46
N ASN A 308 -4.99 -27.02 3.15
CA ASN A 308 -4.32 -28.29 3.01
C ASN A 308 -3.60 -28.68 4.30
N PRO A 309 -3.97 -29.79 4.99
CA PRO A 309 -3.25 -30.26 6.15
C PRO A 309 -1.87 -30.80 5.72
N GLU A 310 -0.84 -29.98 5.91
CA GLU A 310 0.56 -30.34 5.71
C GLU A 310 1.33 -30.13 7.01
N LYS A 311 2.48 -30.82 7.15
CA LYS A 311 3.44 -30.49 8.20
C LYS A 311 3.98 -29.10 7.91
N GLU A 312 3.53 -28.12 8.67
CA GLU A 312 3.97 -26.74 8.55
C GLU A 312 5.39 -26.60 9.12
N GLU A 313 6.23 -25.84 8.41
CA GLU A 313 7.51 -25.38 8.94
C GLU A 313 7.37 -23.90 9.29
N GLU A 314 7.38 -23.58 10.58
CA GLU A 314 7.19 -22.22 11.12
C GLU A 314 8.04 -21.16 10.43
N LYS A 315 9.24 -21.54 9.93
CA LYS A 315 10.15 -20.67 9.19
C LYS A 315 9.53 -20.03 7.94
N TYR A 316 8.60 -20.71 7.24
CA TYR A 316 7.95 -20.15 6.04
C TYR A 316 6.85 -19.16 6.44
N PHE A 317 6.10 -19.48 7.49
CA PHE A 317 5.08 -18.61 8.05
C PHE A 317 5.68 -17.26 8.49
N THR A 318 6.76 -17.27 9.28
CA THR A 318 7.41 -16.03 9.72
C THR A 318 7.99 -15.27 8.53
N ALA A 319 8.64 -15.96 7.59
CA ALA A 319 9.23 -15.34 6.42
C ALA A 319 8.20 -14.62 5.52
N ILE A 320 6.98 -15.13 5.40
CA ILE A 320 5.91 -14.48 4.62
C ILE A 320 5.57 -13.12 5.23
N ARG A 321 5.31 -13.08 6.54
CA ARG A 321 5.00 -11.82 7.24
C ARG A 321 6.18 -10.85 7.15
N ASP A 322 7.39 -11.33 7.43
CA ASP A 322 8.60 -10.51 7.39
C ASP A 322 8.83 -9.87 6.02
N ILE A 323 8.46 -10.55 4.93
CA ILE A 323 8.56 -10.02 3.57
C ILE A 323 7.46 -8.99 3.28
N VAL A 324 6.24 -9.20 3.75
CA VAL A 324 5.15 -8.20 3.64
C VAL A 324 5.56 -6.91 4.35
N GLU A 325 6.05 -7.01 5.58
CA GLU A 325 6.55 -5.88 6.37
C GLU A 325 7.79 -5.24 5.75
N TRP A 326 8.73 -6.04 5.24
CA TRP A 326 9.92 -5.53 4.56
C TRP A 326 9.58 -4.72 3.31
N LEU A 327 8.54 -5.09 2.56
CA LEU A 327 8.04 -4.31 1.43
C LEU A 327 7.28 -3.04 1.85
N GLY A 328 7.15 -2.76 3.14
CA GLY A 328 6.56 -1.53 3.67
C GLY A 328 5.05 -1.59 3.85
N TYR A 329 4.48 -2.79 3.99
CA TYR A 329 3.05 -3.00 4.21
C TYR A 329 2.80 -3.69 5.54
N THR A 330 1.73 -3.30 6.22
CA THR A 330 1.27 -3.92 7.47
C THR A 330 -0.11 -4.53 7.24
N PRO A 331 -0.34 -5.81 7.58
CA PRO A 331 -1.67 -6.39 7.52
C PRO A 331 -2.58 -5.81 8.60
N TYR A 332 -3.82 -5.49 8.22
CA TYR A 332 -4.87 -5.09 9.16
C TYR A 332 -5.17 -6.21 10.16
N ALA A 333 -5.28 -7.43 9.64
CA ALA A 333 -5.41 -8.63 10.43
C ALA A 333 -4.72 -9.80 9.72
N VAL A 334 -4.19 -10.72 10.52
CA VAL A 334 -3.67 -12.01 10.06
C VAL A 334 -4.73 -13.06 10.35
N THR A 335 -5.30 -13.66 9.30
CA THR A 335 -6.36 -14.67 9.38
C THR A 335 -5.90 -15.96 8.73
N HIS A 336 -6.60 -17.06 8.99
CA HIS A 336 -6.35 -18.36 8.38
C HIS A 336 -7.62 -18.89 7.74
N ALA A 337 -7.50 -19.60 6.63
CA ALA A 337 -8.66 -20.28 6.05
C ALA A 337 -9.28 -21.28 7.04
N SER A 338 -8.46 -21.93 7.87
CA SER A 338 -8.88 -22.85 8.92
C SER A 338 -9.72 -22.21 10.03
N ASP A 339 -9.61 -20.89 10.25
CA ASP A 339 -10.47 -20.16 11.19
C ASP A 339 -11.95 -20.23 10.77
N TYR A 340 -12.22 -20.55 9.50
CA TYR A 340 -13.56 -20.57 8.91
C TYR A 340 -14.10 -21.99 8.61
N PHE A 341 -13.40 -23.07 8.97
CA PHE A 341 -13.83 -24.44 8.63
C PHE A 341 -15.25 -24.78 9.11
N ASP A 342 -15.65 -24.35 10.31
CA ASP A 342 -17.01 -24.60 10.83
C ASP A 342 -18.08 -23.92 9.93
N GLN A 343 -17.85 -22.68 9.50
CA GLN A 343 -18.77 -21.93 8.62
C GLN A 343 -18.78 -22.51 7.20
N LEU A 344 -17.61 -22.85 6.66
CA LEU A 344 -17.46 -23.49 5.35
C LEU A 344 -18.17 -24.84 5.31
N TYR A 345 -18.13 -25.62 6.39
CA TYR A 345 -18.85 -26.89 6.48
C TYR A 345 -20.38 -26.65 6.53
N THR A 346 -20.81 -25.65 7.29
CA THR A 346 -22.23 -25.27 7.39
C THR A 346 -22.81 -24.87 6.04
N TRP A 347 -22.06 -24.09 5.26
CA TRP A 347 -22.44 -23.74 3.88
C TRP A 347 -22.37 -24.91 2.91
N ALA A 348 -21.46 -25.86 3.10
CA ALA A 348 -21.43 -27.07 2.29
C ALA A 348 -22.71 -27.92 2.50
N VAL A 349 -23.18 -28.04 3.75
CA VAL A 349 -24.45 -28.68 4.08
C VAL A 349 -25.63 -27.93 3.44
N ASP A 350 -25.64 -26.59 3.48
CA ASP A 350 -26.71 -25.79 2.86
C ASP A 350 -26.74 -25.96 1.33
N LEU A 351 -25.58 -26.01 0.66
CA LEU A 351 -25.51 -26.33 -0.77
C LEU A 351 -26.12 -27.69 -1.10
N ILE A 352 -25.87 -28.71 -0.28
CA ILE A 352 -26.47 -30.04 -0.46
C ILE A 352 -28.00 -29.94 -0.33
N ARG A 353 -28.50 -29.26 0.71
CA ARG A 353 -29.95 -29.06 0.94
C ARG A 353 -30.64 -28.34 -0.22
N ARG A 354 -29.96 -27.36 -0.83
CA ARG A 354 -30.43 -26.64 -2.03
C ARG A 354 -30.30 -27.45 -3.33
N GLY A 355 -29.77 -28.67 -3.28
CA GLY A 355 -29.57 -29.52 -4.46
C GLY A 355 -28.40 -29.07 -5.35
N HIS A 356 -27.50 -28.23 -4.83
CA HIS A 356 -26.36 -27.67 -5.56
C HIS A 356 -25.03 -28.38 -5.25
N ALA A 357 -25.03 -29.40 -4.41
CA ALA A 357 -23.86 -30.25 -4.17
C ALA A 357 -24.29 -31.69 -3.86
N TYR A 358 -23.40 -32.64 -4.13
CA TYR A 358 -23.65 -34.07 -3.91
C TYR A 358 -22.34 -34.81 -3.58
N ILE A 359 -22.47 -35.95 -2.89
CA ILE A 359 -21.32 -36.83 -2.63
C ILE A 359 -21.04 -37.69 -3.85
N CYS A 360 -19.77 -37.83 -4.23
CA CYS A 360 -19.31 -38.59 -5.38
C CYS A 360 -18.26 -39.62 -4.95
N HIS A 361 -18.31 -40.81 -5.53
CA HIS A 361 -17.34 -41.90 -5.31
C HIS A 361 -16.48 -42.19 -6.55
N GLN A 362 -16.48 -41.30 -7.56
CA GLN A 362 -15.57 -41.42 -8.68
C GLN A 362 -14.14 -41.20 -8.19
N LYS A 363 -13.22 -42.04 -8.66
CA LYS A 363 -11.81 -41.89 -8.32
C LYS A 363 -11.20 -40.70 -9.06
N VAL A 364 -10.09 -40.18 -8.54
CA VAL A 364 -9.40 -39.02 -9.15
C VAL A 364 -8.95 -39.33 -10.58
N GLU A 365 -8.57 -40.57 -10.88
CA GLU A 365 -8.20 -41.02 -12.23
C GLU A 365 -9.36 -40.93 -13.22
N GLU A 366 -10.58 -41.20 -12.78
CA GLU A 366 -11.80 -41.21 -13.61
C GLU A 366 -12.30 -39.78 -13.90
N ILE A 367 -11.96 -38.84 -13.02
CA ILE A 367 -12.31 -37.41 -13.16
C ILE A 367 -11.24 -36.66 -13.98
N LYS A 368 -10.04 -37.23 -14.14
CA LYS A 368 -8.93 -36.62 -14.91
C LYS A 368 -9.12 -36.87 -16.41
N GLY A 369 -9.30 -35.81 -17.20
CA GLY A 369 -9.35 -35.88 -18.66
C GLY A 369 -10.05 -34.67 -19.28
N HIS A 370 -10.10 -34.63 -20.62
CA HIS A 370 -10.76 -33.54 -21.35
C HIS A 370 -12.30 -33.70 -21.38
N ASN A 371 -12.81 -34.94 -21.23
CA ASN A 371 -14.23 -35.28 -21.12
C ASN A 371 -14.42 -36.42 -20.10
N PRO A 372 -14.35 -36.14 -18.79
CA PRO A 372 -14.63 -37.17 -17.79
C PRO A 372 -16.10 -37.61 -17.89
N PRO A 373 -16.41 -38.92 -17.72
CA PRO A 373 -17.78 -39.38 -17.71
C PRO A 373 -18.57 -38.71 -16.58
N PRO A 374 -19.86 -38.37 -16.81
CA PRO A 374 -20.68 -37.75 -15.79
C PRO A 374 -20.74 -38.65 -14.55
N SER A 375 -20.70 -38.04 -13.37
CA SER A 375 -20.75 -38.79 -12.12
C SER A 375 -22.05 -39.58 -12.02
N PRO A 376 -22.01 -40.91 -11.81
CA PRO A 376 -23.21 -41.72 -11.58
C PRO A 376 -24.02 -41.25 -10.37
N TRP A 377 -23.37 -40.56 -9.43
CA TRP A 377 -23.95 -40.10 -8.17
C TRP A 377 -24.48 -38.66 -8.22
N ARG A 378 -24.47 -38.01 -9.39
CA ARG A 378 -24.85 -36.59 -9.55
C ARG A 378 -26.30 -36.29 -9.17
N ASP A 379 -27.20 -37.25 -9.40
CA ASP A 379 -28.64 -37.12 -9.19
C ASP A 379 -29.13 -37.93 -7.99
N ARG A 380 -28.23 -38.31 -7.08
CA ARG A 380 -28.60 -38.99 -5.83
C ARG A 380 -29.48 -38.09 -4.95
N PRO A 381 -30.38 -38.64 -4.13
CA PRO A 381 -31.22 -37.86 -3.23
C PRO A 381 -30.40 -36.97 -2.27
N VAL A 382 -30.97 -35.82 -1.91
CA VAL A 382 -30.37 -34.86 -0.98
C VAL A 382 -30.06 -35.50 0.37
N GLU A 383 -31.01 -36.26 0.93
CA GLU A 383 -30.85 -36.96 2.22
C GLU A 383 -29.69 -37.96 2.21
N GLU A 384 -29.49 -38.66 1.10
CA GLU A 384 -28.36 -39.58 0.94
C GLU A 384 -27.03 -38.81 0.96
N SER A 385 -26.95 -37.67 0.26
CA SER A 385 -25.74 -36.83 0.26
C SER A 385 -25.46 -36.24 1.64
N LEU A 386 -26.48 -35.84 2.39
CA LEU A 386 -26.31 -35.33 3.76
C LEU A 386 -25.75 -36.39 4.71
N LEU A 387 -26.31 -37.61 4.66
CA LEU A 387 -25.84 -38.73 5.47
C LEU A 387 -24.37 -39.06 5.14
N LEU A 388 -24.06 -39.19 3.85
CA LEU A 388 -22.72 -39.54 3.40
C LEU A 388 -21.70 -38.44 3.71
N PHE A 389 -22.07 -37.17 3.64
CA PHE A 389 -21.15 -36.08 3.97
C PHE A 389 -20.81 -36.04 5.46
N GLU A 390 -21.79 -36.31 6.34
CA GLU A 390 -21.54 -36.46 7.77
C GLU A 390 -20.69 -37.71 8.06
N ASP A 391 -20.89 -38.79 7.32
CA ASP A 391 -20.06 -39.99 7.41
C ASP A 391 -18.61 -39.74 6.94
N MET A 392 -18.41 -38.91 5.91
CA MET A 392 -17.07 -38.44 5.52
C MET A 392 -16.42 -37.63 6.65
N ARG A 393 -17.16 -36.72 7.30
CA ARG A 393 -16.68 -35.93 8.44
C ARG A 393 -16.33 -36.80 9.65
N LYS A 394 -17.03 -37.91 9.86
CA LYS A 394 -16.76 -38.90 10.93
C LYS A 394 -15.65 -39.89 10.59
N GLY A 395 -14.99 -39.75 9.44
CA GLY A 395 -13.87 -40.61 9.05
C GLY A 395 -14.27 -42.04 8.67
N LYS A 396 -15.48 -42.24 8.13
CA LYS A 396 -15.94 -43.58 7.70
C LYS A 396 -15.42 -44.03 6.32
N PHE A 397 -14.73 -43.16 5.60
CA PHE A 397 -14.24 -43.39 4.24
C PHE A 397 -12.73 -43.16 4.15
N ALA A 398 -12.00 -43.95 3.38
CA ALA A 398 -10.58 -43.71 3.15
C ALA A 398 -10.33 -42.49 2.25
N GLU A 399 -9.08 -42.01 2.21
CA GLU A 399 -8.72 -40.89 1.34
C GLU A 399 -9.02 -41.22 -0.13
N GLY A 400 -9.78 -40.35 -0.80
CA GLY A 400 -10.15 -40.51 -2.21
C GLY A 400 -11.36 -41.42 -2.48
N GLU A 401 -11.94 -42.08 -1.47
CA GLU A 401 -13.15 -42.91 -1.64
C GLU A 401 -14.43 -42.10 -1.81
N ALA A 402 -14.46 -40.88 -1.27
CA ALA A 402 -15.59 -39.98 -1.38
C ALA A 402 -15.13 -38.52 -1.49
N THR A 403 -15.89 -37.72 -2.25
CA THR A 403 -15.68 -36.28 -2.42
C THR A 403 -17.03 -35.55 -2.43
N LEU A 404 -17.07 -34.33 -1.89
CA LEU A 404 -18.21 -33.43 -2.13
C LEU A 404 -17.95 -32.67 -3.43
N ARG A 405 -18.90 -32.68 -4.35
CA ARG A 405 -18.82 -31.94 -5.63
C ARG A 405 -19.94 -30.93 -5.73
N MET A 406 -19.62 -29.75 -6.24
CA MET A 406 -20.61 -28.73 -6.60
C MET A 406 -21.30 -29.16 -7.90
N LYS A 407 -22.62 -28.99 -8.00
CA LYS A 407 -23.44 -29.45 -9.13
C LYS A 407 -23.57 -28.34 -10.19
N LEU A 408 -22.51 -28.10 -10.96
CA LEU A 408 -22.48 -27.12 -12.04
C LEU A 408 -21.56 -27.53 -13.18
N VAL A 409 -21.71 -26.88 -14.33
CA VAL A 409 -20.75 -26.94 -15.43
C VAL A 409 -20.04 -25.58 -15.49
N MET A 410 -18.71 -25.60 -15.41
CA MET A 410 -17.89 -24.40 -15.52
C MET A 410 -17.81 -23.92 -16.98
N GLU A 411 -17.41 -22.66 -17.19
CA GLU A 411 -17.28 -22.07 -18.54
C GLU A 411 -16.27 -22.80 -19.43
N ASP A 412 -15.24 -23.39 -18.85
CA ASP A 412 -14.24 -24.20 -19.55
C ASP A 412 -14.72 -25.64 -19.84
N GLY A 413 -15.99 -25.94 -19.56
CA GLY A 413 -16.60 -27.26 -19.74
C GLY A 413 -16.32 -28.23 -18.59
N LYS A 414 -15.53 -27.85 -17.58
CA LYS A 414 -15.24 -28.72 -16.44
C LYS A 414 -16.52 -28.95 -15.64
N MET A 415 -16.90 -30.23 -15.52
CA MET A 415 -18.10 -30.64 -14.81
C MET A 415 -17.85 -30.86 -13.32
N ASP A 416 -18.75 -30.33 -12.52
CA ASP A 416 -18.91 -30.54 -11.09
C ASP A 416 -17.59 -30.46 -10.29
N PRO A 417 -17.00 -29.26 -10.10
CA PRO A 417 -15.76 -29.09 -9.34
C PRO A 417 -15.89 -29.59 -7.89
N VAL A 418 -14.79 -30.15 -7.37
CA VAL A 418 -14.72 -30.72 -6.01
C VAL A 418 -14.69 -29.60 -4.97
N ALA A 419 -15.60 -29.64 -4.00
CA ALA A 419 -15.65 -28.75 -2.84
C ALA A 419 -14.88 -29.31 -1.64
N TYR A 420 -14.99 -30.60 -1.31
CA TYR A 420 -14.29 -31.23 -0.17
C TYR A 420 -13.60 -32.54 -0.53
N ARG A 421 -12.48 -32.80 0.16
CA ARG A 421 -11.70 -34.04 0.08
C ARG A 421 -11.41 -34.60 1.47
N ILE A 422 -11.28 -35.91 1.58
CA ILE A 422 -10.86 -36.58 2.81
C ILE A 422 -9.34 -36.58 2.89
N LYS A 423 -8.80 -36.19 4.05
CA LYS A 423 -7.38 -36.28 4.42
C LYS A 423 -7.26 -36.61 5.91
N TYR A 424 -6.43 -37.58 6.26
CA TYR A 424 -6.18 -37.98 7.65
C TYR A 424 -4.88 -37.42 8.22
N THR A 425 -4.12 -36.69 7.42
CA THR A 425 -2.98 -35.92 7.94
C THR A 425 -3.50 -34.88 8.93
N PRO A 426 -2.99 -34.84 10.18
CA PRO A 426 -3.41 -33.83 11.15
C PRO A 426 -3.11 -32.41 10.66
N HIS A 427 -4.04 -31.48 10.89
CA HIS A 427 -3.87 -30.08 10.55
C HIS A 427 -3.07 -29.35 11.63
N HIS A 428 -2.12 -28.50 11.23
CA HIS A 428 -1.23 -27.78 12.16
C HIS A 428 -1.98 -26.95 13.22
N ARG A 429 -3.04 -26.22 12.85
CA ARG A 429 -3.92 -25.47 13.79
C ARG A 429 -5.07 -26.26 14.41
N THR A 430 -5.83 -27.01 13.60
CA THR A 430 -7.08 -27.66 14.06
C THR A 430 -6.90 -29.11 14.50
N GLY A 431 -5.67 -29.63 14.47
CA GLY A 431 -5.33 -30.98 14.91
C GLY A 431 -6.07 -32.05 14.12
N ASP A 432 -6.72 -32.95 14.84
CA ASP A 432 -7.54 -34.05 14.33
C ASP A 432 -9.05 -33.75 14.38
N LYS A 433 -9.45 -32.49 14.65
CA LYS A 433 -10.87 -32.07 14.64
C LYS A 433 -11.55 -32.35 13.30
N TRP A 434 -10.79 -32.30 12.21
CA TRP A 434 -11.29 -32.47 10.84
C TRP A 434 -10.50 -33.55 10.10
N CYS A 435 -11.23 -34.41 9.38
CA CYS A 435 -10.67 -35.33 8.38
C CYS A 435 -11.19 -35.05 6.96
N ILE A 436 -12.00 -34.01 6.80
CA ILE A 436 -12.46 -33.48 5.52
C ILE A 436 -12.03 -32.02 5.40
N TYR A 437 -11.52 -31.65 4.24
CA TYR A 437 -10.97 -30.32 4.00
C TYR A 437 -11.56 -29.71 2.73
N PRO A 438 -11.95 -28.43 2.77
CA PRO A 438 -12.46 -27.74 1.60
C PRO A 438 -11.32 -27.50 0.59
N THR A 439 -11.65 -27.37 -0.68
CA THR A 439 -10.69 -27.05 -1.74
C THR A 439 -10.45 -25.55 -1.84
N TYR A 440 -9.34 -25.18 -2.50
CA TYR A 440 -8.96 -23.78 -2.77
C TYR A 440 -10.11 -22.94 -3.35
N ASP A 441 -10.76 -23.43 -4.42
CA ASP A 441 -11.81 -22.68 -5.14
C ASP A 441 -13.04 -22.44 -4.26
N TYR A 442 -13.42 -23.43 -3.46
CA TYR A 442 -14.53 -23.32 -2.52
C TYR A 442 -14.19 -22.36 -1.37
N THR A 443 -13.00 -22.50 -0.81
CA THR A 443 -12.60 -21.79 0.40
C THR A 443 -12.39 -20.32 0.15
N HIS A 444 -11.55 -19.93 -0.81
CA HIS A 444 -11.23 -18.52 -0.98
C HIS A 444 -12.41 -17.67 -1.42
N CYS A 445 -13.31 -18.23 -2.22
CA CYS A 445 -14.55 -17.56 -2.60
C CYS A 445 -15.42 -17.24 -1.38
N LEU A 446 -15.64 -18.24 -0.51
CA LEU A 446 -16.49 -18.07 0.66
C LEU A 446 -15.81 -17.31 1.80
N CYS A 447 -14.50 -17.48 2.00
CA CYS A 447 -13.74 -16.65 2.94
C CYS A 447 -13.76 -15.17 2.53
N ASP A 448 -13.72 -14.87 1.22
CA ASP A 448 -13.85 -13.48 0.75
C ASP A 448 -15.24 -12.90 1.08
N SER A 449 -16.28 -13.73 1.03
CA SER A 449 -17.62 -13.35 1.48
C SER A 449 -17.65 -13.08 2.98
N ILE A 450 -17.09 -13.98 3.81
CA ILE A 450 -17.01 -13.86 5.27
C ILE A 450 -16.28 -12.57 5.67
N GLU A 451 -15.10 -12.34 5.10
CA GLU A 451 -14.25 -11.18 5.42
C GLU A 451 -14.74 -9.87 4.78
N ASN A 452 -15.86 -9.92 4.04
CA ASN A 452 -16.46 -8.79 3.33
C ASN A 452 -15.45 -8.10 2.39
N ILE A 453 -14.71 -8.89 1.63
CA ILE A 453 -13.72 -8.40 0.66
C ILE A 453 -14.46 -7.67 -0.47
N THR A 454 -14.04 -6.43 -0.76
CA THR A 454 -14.63 -5.66 -1.86
C THR A 454 -13.93 -5.97 -3.18
N HIS A 455 -12.60 -6.07 -3.14
CA HIS A 455 -11.76 -6.29 -4.31
C HIS A 455 -10.93 -7.57 -4.12
N SER A 456 -11.42 -8.67 -4.71
CA SER A 456 -10.74 -9.95 -4.71
C SER A 456 -9.77 -10.01 -5.90
N LEU A 457 -8.53 -9.57 -5.67
CA LEU A 457 -7.51 -9.45 -6.72
C LEU A 457 -6.71 -10.74 -6.85
N CYS A 458 -6.70 -11.34 -8.04
CA CYS A 458 -6.02 -12.62 -8.31
C CYS A 458 -5.33 -12.64 -9.68
N THR A 459 -4.55 -13.67 -9.96
CA THR A 459 -3.88 -13.83 -11.26
C THR A 459 -4.83 -14.36 -12.33
N LYS A 460 -4.58 -13.99 -13.60
CA LYS A 460 -5.39 -14.41 -14.77
C LYS A 460 -5.58 -15.92 -14.93
N GLU A 461 -4.72 -16.74 -14.35
CA GLU A 461 -4.85 -18.20 -14.31
C GLU A 461 -6.21 -18.67 -13.71
N PHE A 462 -6.87 -17.81 -12.94
CA PHE A 462 -8.16 -18.07 -12.32
C PHE A 462 -9.36 -17.44 -13.05
N GLN A 463 -9.15 -16.79 -14.20
CA GLN A 463 -10.22 -16.06 -14.92
C GLN A 463 -11.40 -16.97 -15.29
N ALA A 464 -11.13 -18.19 -15.78
CA ALA A 464 -12.16 -19.17 -16.12
C ALA A 464 -12.97 -19.65 -14.90
N ARG A 465 -12.51 -19.35 -13.68
CA ARG A 465 -13.18 -19.69 -12.43
C ARG A 465 -14.05 -18.56 -11.89
N ARG A 466 -14.03 -17.37 -12.50
CA ARG A 466 -14.84 -16.23 -12.06
C ARG A 466 -16.34 -16.51 -12.08
N SER A 467 -16.81 -17.19 -13.12
CA SER A 467 -18.20 -17.66 -13.19
C SER A 467 -18.54 -18.61 -12.04
N SER A 468 -17.67 -19.58 -11.73
CA SER A 468 -17.86 -20.48 -10.58
C SER A 468 -17.78 -19.76 -9.23
N TYR A 469 -16.98 -18.70 -9.14
CA TYR A 469 -16.88 -17.84 -7.97
C TYR A 469 -18.21 -17.13 -7.70
N PHE A 470 -18.77 -16.45 -8.71
CA PHE A 470 -20.08 -15.80 -8.55
C PHE A 470 -21.19 -16.81 -8.32
N TRP A 471 -21.17 -17.95 -9.03
CA TRP A 471 -22.15 -19.03 -8.85
C TRP A 471 -22.20 -19.49 -7.38
N LEU A 472 -21.06 -19.68 -6.73
CA LEU A 472 -20.99 -20.21 -5.38
C LEU A 472 -21.62 -19.27 -4.34
N CYS A 473 -21.29 -17.97 -4.39
CA CYS A 473 -21.91 -16.98 -3.51
C CYS A 473 -23.42 -16.85 -3.75
N ASN A 474 -23.84 -16.85 -5.02
CA ASN A 474 -25.24 -16.70 -5.38
C ASN A 474 -26.06 -17.94 -5.01
N ALA A 475 -25.52 -19.14 -5.15
CA ALA A 475 -26.18 -20.39 -4.78
C ALA A 475 -26.49 -20.47 -3.27
N LEU A 476 -25.67 -19.80 -2.45
CA LEU A 476 -25.82 -19.71 -1.00
C LEU A 476 -26.57 -18.45 -0.52
N ASP A 477 -26.89 -17.53 -1.42
CA ASP A 477 -27.43 -16.20 -1.10
C ASP A 477 -26.58 -15.42 -0.09
N VAL A 478 -25.26 -15.49 -0.21
CA VAL A 478 -24.31 -14.73 0.63
C VAL A 478 -23.75 -13.52 -0.12
N TYR A 479 -23.12 -12.58 0.60
CA TYR A 479 -22.45 -11.44 -0.03
C TYR A 479 -21.44 -11.94 -1.10
N CYS A 480 -21.47 -11.34 -2.28
CA CYS A 480 -20.64 -11.74 -3.40
C CYS A 480 -19.56 -10.67 -3.68
N PRO A 481 -18.29 -10.94 -3.33
CA PRO A 481 -17.17 -10.06 -3.68
C PRO A 481 -16.97 -9.95 -5.19
N VAL A 482 -16.35 -8.87 -5.66
CA VAL A 482 -15.94 -8.78 -7.06
C VAL A 482 -14.52 -9.32 -7.22
N GLN A 483 -14.37 -10.32 -8.09
CA GLN A 483 -13.08 -10.85 -8.50
C GLN A 483 -12.52 -10.05 -9.69
N TRP A 484 -11.26 -9.64 -9.57
CA TRP A 484 -10.50 -9.02 -10.65
C TRP A 484 -9.21 -9.77 -10.90
N GLU A 485 -8.90 -9.97 -12.17
CA GLU A 485 -7.69 -10.66 -12.59
C GLU A 485 -6.62 -9.70 -13.10
N TYR A 486 -5.38 -9.91 -12.67
CA TYR A 486 -4.21 -9.25 -13.23
C TYR A 486 -3.22 -10.26 -13.81
N GLY A 487 -2.40 -9.77 -14.74
CA GLY A 487 -1.37 -10.55 -15.40
C GLY A 487 -0.26 -10.94 -14.43
N ARG A 488 0.07 -12.24 -14.41
CA ARG A 488 1.21 -12.77 -13.68
C ARG A 488 2.50 -12.10 -14.17
N LEU A 489 3.39 -11.82 -13.22
CA LEU A 489 4.74 -11.36 -13.48
C LEU A 489 5.72 -12.53 -13.40
N ASN A 490 6.41 -12.79 -14.51
CA ASN A 490 7.51 -13.75 -14.57
C ASN A 490 8.78 -13.04 -15.05
N LEU A 491 9.94 -13.47 -14.54
CA LEU A 491 11.24 -13.00 -15.02
C LEU A 491 11.94 -14.09 -15.83
N LEU A 492 12.54 -13.71 -16.96
CA LEU A 492 13.40 -14.59 -17.74
C LEU A 492 14.62 -15.01 -16.91
N TYR A 493 15.17 -16.19 -17.23
CA TYR A 493 16.32 -16.79 -16.53
C TYR A 493 16.06 -17.15 -15.06
N THR A 494 14.80 -17.19 -14.62
CA THR A 494 14.45 -17.51 -13.22
C THR A 494 13.64 -18.80 -13.10
N VAL A 495 13.79 -19.47 -11.95
CA VAL A 495 12.99 -20.63 -11.56
C VAL A 495 12.41 -20.36 -10.18
N VAL A 496 11.08 -20.33 -10.09
CA VAL A 496 10.37 -19.89 -8.87
C VAL A 496 9.50 -20.98 -8.22
N SER A 497 9.46 -22.18 -8.80
CA SER A 497 8.70 -23.31 -8.23
C SER A 497 9.43 -23.87 -7.00
N LYS A 498 8.73 -23.96 -5.85
CA LYS A 498 9.26 -24.55 -4.60
C LYS A 498 9.96 -25.89 -4.83
N ARG A 499 9.31 -26.82 -5.55
CA ARG A 499 9.87 -28.15 -5.87
C ARG A 499 11.17 -28.08 -6.66
N LYS A 500 11.31 -27.11 -7.56
CA LYS A 500 12.53 -26.93 -8.37
C LYS A 500 13.63 -26.24 -7.56
N ILE A 501 13.29 -25.26 -6.72
CA ILE A 501 14.24 -24.58 -5.84
C ILE A 501 14.85 -25.58 -4.85
N ILE A 502 14.02 -26.40 -4.18
CA ILE A 502 14.51 -27.43 -3.24
C ILE A 502 15.49 -28.37 -3.94
N ARG A 503 15.19 -28.82 -5.17
CA ARG A 503 16.14 -29.63 -5.95
C ARG A 503 17.47 -28.92 -6.26
N LEU A 504 17.46 -27.60 -6.46
CA LEU A 504 18.70 -26.83 -6.66
C LEU A 504 19.53 -26.74 -5.37
N VAL A 505 18.87 -26.67 -4.21
CA VAL A 505 19.52 -26.70 -2.89
C VAL A 505 20.09 -28.10 -2.63
N ASP A 506 19.29 -29.16 -2.82
CA ASP A 506 19.69 -30.55 -2.59
C ASP A 506 20.86 -30.99 -3.48
N SER A 507 20.92 -30.47 -4.71
CA SER A 507 22.04 -30.74 -5.64
C SER A 507 23.29 -29.89 -5.36
N GLY A 508 23.24 -28.97 -4.40
CA GLY A 508 24.34 -28.06 -4.06
C GLY A 508 24.61 -26.97 -5.11
N ALA A 509 23.74 -26.80 -6.11
CA ALA A 509 23.88 -25.74 -7.12
C ALA A 509 23.72 -24.34 -6.49
N VAL A 510 22.84 -24.24 -5.49
CA VAL A 510 22.65 -23.04 -4.64
C VAL A 510 22.86 -23.39 -3.18
N ARG A 511 23.27 -22.40 -2.37
CA ARG A 511 23.60 -22.62 -0.95
C ARG A 511 22.36 -22.94 -0.12
N ASP A 512 21.28 -22.18 -0.35
CA ASP A 512 19.98 -22.35 0.30
C ASP A 512 18.89 -21.62 -0.53
N TRP A 513 17.64 -21.63 -0.09
CA TRP A 513 16.50 -20.97 -0.77
C TRP A 513 16.55 -19.43 -0.73
N ASP A 514 17.44 -18.85 0.07
CA ASP A 514 17.77 -17.42 0.13
C ASP A 514 19.07 -17.07 -0.63
N ASP A 515 19.66 -18.00 -1.39
CA ASP A 515 20.89 -17.75 -2.14
C ASP A 515 20.70 -16.55 -3.10
N PRO A 516 21.57 -15.52 -3.09
CA PRO A 516 21.43 -14.31 -3.91
C PRO A 516 21.28 -14.51 -5.43
N ARG A 517 21.54 -15.72 -5.95
CA ARG A 517 21.32 -16.07 -7.36
C ARG A 517 19.87 -16.41 -7.68
N LEU A 518 19.05 -16.71 -6.66
CA LEU A 518 17.62 -16.97 -6.79
C LEU A 518 16.81 -15.67 -6.79
N PHE A 519 15.58 -15.76 -7.28
CA PHE A 519 14.62 -14.66 -7.34
C PHE A 519 13.45 -14.86 -6.35
N THR A 520 13.72 -15.55 -5.25
CA THR A 520 12.86 -15.54 -4.05
C THR A 520 12.97 -14.16 -3.40
N LEU A 521 11.94 -13.67 -2.72
CA LEU A 521 12.01 -12.33 -2.11
C LEU A 521 13.06 -12.26 -1.00
N THR A 522 13.22 -13.34 -0.24
CA THR A 522 14.29 -13.47 0.76
C THR A 522 15.68 -13.49 0.11
N ALA A 523 15.86 -14.14 -1.04
CA ALA A 523 17.12 -14.08 -1.78
C ALA A 523 17.44 -12.68 -2.31
N LEU A 524 16.45 -11.96 -2.85
CA LEU A 524 16.65 -10.58 -3.32
C LEU A 524 16.98 -9.64 -2.16
N ARG A 525 16.34 -9.81 -1.01
CA ARG A 525 16.69 -9.10 0.23
C ARG A 525 18.13 -9.40 0.64
N ARG A 526 18.54 -10.68 0.66
CA ARG A 526 19.92 -11.10 0.98
C ARG A 526 20.95 -10.61 -0.05
N ARG A 527 20.57 -10.52 -1.32
CA ARG A 527 21.39 -9.93 -2.40
C ARG A 527 21.67 -8.45 -2.18
N GLY A 528 20.90 -7.78 -1.32
CA GLY A 528 21.04 -6.36 -1.00
C GLY A 528 20.11 -5.44 -1.78
N PHE A 529 19.01 -5.97 -2.34
CA PHE A 529 18.03 -5.12 -3.02
C PHE A 529 17.24 -4.34 -1.96
N PRO A 530 17.05 -3.02 -2.10
CA PRO A 530 16.16 -2.27 -1.23
C PRO A 530 14.70 -2.57 -1.58
N ALA A 531 13.83 -2.61 -0.57
CA ALA A 531 12.39 -2.85 -0.75
C ALA A 531 11.74 -1.84 -1.70
N GLU A 532 12.14 -0.58 -1.59
CA GLU A 532 11.69 0.50 -2.45
C GLU A 532 11.94 0.22 -3.94
N ALA A 533 13.09 -0.37 -4.29
CA ALA A 533 13.38 -0.72 -5.68
C ALA A 533 12.44 -1.80 -6.23
N ILE A 534 12.04 -2.77 -5.39
CA ILE A 534 11.07 -3.80 -5.78
C ILE A 534 9.69 -3.17 -5.98
N ASN A 535 9.27 -2.29 -5.08
CA ASN A 535 7.99 -1.58 -5.20
C ASN A 535 7.96 -0.66 -6.44
N ASN A 536 9.05 0.08 -6.68
CA ASN A 536 9.23 0.92 -7.87
C ASN A 536 9.22 0.09 -9.15
N PHE A 537 9.83 -1.10 -9.13
CA PHE A 537 9.73 -2.05 -10.23
C PHE A 537 8.28 -2.47 -10.48
N CYS A 538 7.55 -2.88 -9.44
CA CYS A 538 6.12 -3.22 -9.57
C CYS A 538 5.27 -2.04 -10.11
N ALA A 539 5.57 -0.80 -9.70
CA ALA A 539 4.93 0.40 -10.23
C ALA A 539 5.21 0.61 -11.73
N ARG A 540 6.45 0.39 -12.17
CA ARG A 540 6.83 0.50 -13.59
C ARG A 540 6.20 -0.59 -14.45
N VAL A 541 6.10 -1.81 -13.94
CA VAL A 541 5.38 -2.90 -14.65
C VAL A 541 3.90 -2.56 -14.79
N GLY A 542 3.33 -1.94 -13.76
CA GLY A 542 1.92 -1.55 -13.73
C GLY A 542 0.96 -2.74 -13.67
N VAL A 543 -0.32 -2.40 -13.79
CA VAL A 543 -1.44 -3.33 -13.67
C VAL A 543 -2.04 -3.53 -15.05
N THR A 544 -1.69 -4.65 -15.68
CA THR A 544 -2.26 -5.08 -16.95
C THR A 544 -2.84 -6.49 -16.79
N VAL A 545 -3.82 -6.83 -17.62
CA VAL A 545 -4.44 -8.17 -17.64
C VAL A 545 -3.54 -9.18 -18.36
N ALA A 546 -2.66 -8.72 -19.25
CA ALA A 546 -1.74 -9.58 -19.99
C ALA A 546 -0.63 -10.14 -19.10
N GLN A 547 -0.26 -11.42 -19.30
CA GLN A 547 0.91 -11.98 -18.65
C GLN A 547 2.16 -11.23 -19.11
N CYS A 548 2.97 -10.77 -18.15
CA CYS A 548 4.19 -10.03 -18.43
C CYS A 548 5.40 -10.90 -18.12
N THR A 549 6.23 -11.12 -19.12
CA THR A 549 7.55 -11.72 -18.96
C THR A 549 8.58 -10.62 -19.17
N MET A 550 9.48 -10.42 -18.20
CA MET A 550 10.46 -9.34 -18.23
C MET A 550 11.88 -9.85 -18.02
N GLU A 551 12.86 -9.07 -18.47
CA GLU A 551 14.27 -9.36 -18.23
C GLU A 551 14.72 -8.84 -16.86
N PRO A 552 15.60 -9.57 -16.15
CA PRO A 552 16.09 -9.15 -14.83
C PRO A 552 16.75 -7.76 -14.79
N HIS A 553 17.36 -7.30 -15.89
CA HIS A 553 18.04 -6.01 -15.93
C HIS A 553 17.11 -4.82 -15.64
N MET A 554 15.80 -4.96 -15.89
CA MET A 554 14.81 -3.93 -15.59
C MET A 554 14.63 -3.75 -14.08
N LEU A 555 14.62 -4.85 -13.33
CA LEU A 555 14.60 -4.82 -11.87
C LEU A 555 15.91 -4.24 -11.33
N GLU A 556 17.05 -4.67 -11.89
CA GLU A 556 18.37 -4.17 -11.50
C GLU A 556 18.57 -2.67 -11.80
N ALA A 557 17.89 -2.13 -12.82
CA ALA A 557 17.86 -0.70 -13.09
C ALA A 557 17.20 0.07 -11.94
N CYS A 558 16.01 -0.35 -11.49
CA CYS A 558 15.35 0.24 -10.32
C CYS A 558 16.22 0.15 -9.06
N VAL A 559 16.93 -0.97 -8.86
CA VAL A 559 17.85 -1.16 -7.74
C VAL A 559 19.01 -0.16 -7.82
N ARG A 560 19.59 0.03 -9.00
CA ARG A 560 20.70 0.97 -9.20
C ARG A 560 20.28 2.40 -8.89
N GLU A 561 19.08 2.81 -9.30
CA GLU A 561 18.56 4.16 -9.04
C GLU A 561 18.41 4.42 -7.54
N VAL A 562 17.76 3.51 -6.80
CA VAL A 562 17.58 3.66 -5.34
C VAL A 562 18.94 3.63 -4.61
N LEU A 563 19.80 2.67 -4.93
CA LEU A 563 21.14 2.59 -4.31
C LEU A 563 22.04 3.77 -4.70
N ASN A 564 21.76 4.44 -5.82
CA ASN A 564 22.53 5.62 -6.19
C ASN A 564 22.33 6.75 -5.16
N GLU A 565 21.12 6.90 -4.64
CA GLU A 565 20.73 7.96 -3.70
C GLU A 565 20.89 7.58 -2.22
N GLN A 566 20.81 6.29 -1.89
CA GLN A 566 20.78 5.79 -0.51
C GLN A 566 22.08 5.12 -0.04
N ALA A 567 22.86 4.49 -0.94
CA ALA A 567 24.06 3.76 -0.53
C ALA A 567 25.29 4.70 -0.49
N PRO A 568 25.95 4.89 0.67
CA PRO A 568 27.15 5.70 0.75
C PRO A 568 28.29 5.06 -0.06
N ARG A 569 29.17 5.89 -0.61
CA ARG A 569 30.33 5.44 -1.39
C ARG A 569 31.50 5.13 -0.48
N VAL A 570 32.05 3.94 -0.63
CA VAL A 570 33.27 3.48 0.05
C VAL A 570 34.20 2.84 -0.98
N MET A 571 35.49 2.83 -0.68
CA MET A 571 36.50 2.21 -1.53
C MET A 571 36.89 0.84 -0.97
N ALA A 572 36.84 -0.17 -1.82
CA ALA A 572 37.34 -1.51 -1.56
C ALA A 572 37.99 -2.05 -2.81
N VAL A 573 38.96 -2.94 -2.63
CA VAL A 573 39.74 -3.57 -3.68
C VAL A 573 39.59 -5.08 -3.53
N LEU A 574 39.24 -5.78 -4.61
CA LEU A 574 39.01 -7.23 -4.57
C LEU A 574 40.30 -8.01 -4.83
N GLU A 575 41.08 -7.58 -5.82
CA GLU A 575 42.39 -8.14 -6.16
C GLU A 575 43.46 -7.09 -5.81
N PRO A 576 43.92 -7.06 -4.53
CA PRO A 576 44.77 -5.97 -4.04
C PRO A 576 46.18 -6.07 -4.60
N LEU A 577 46.58 -5.03 -5.31
CA LEU A 577 47.95 -4.76 -5.70
C LEU A 577 48.56 -3.74 -4.73
N CYS A 578 49.53 -4.19 -3.94
CA CYS A 578 50.23 -3.33 -2.99
C CYS A 578 51.24 -2.43 -3.72
N VAL A 579 51.15 -1.13 -3.48
CA VAL A 579 51.97 -0.13 -4.16
C VAL A 579 52.50 0.89 -3.17
N THR A 580 53.77 1.26 -3.33
CA THR A 580 54.42 2.29 -2.51
C THR A 580 54.64 3.58 -3.30
N ILE A 581 54.19 4.70 -2.75
CA ILE A 581 54.41 6.04 -3.28
C ILE A 581 55.78 6.52 -2.81
N VAL A 582 56.75 6.63 -3.74
CA VAL A 582 58.15 6.90 -3.37
C VAL A 582 58.40 8.33 -2.90
N ASN A 583 57.55 9.29 -3.28
CA ASN A 583 57.70 10.71 -3.02
C ASN A 583 56.63 11.28 -2.09
N PHE A 584 56.16 10.47 -1.14
CA PHE A 584 55.15 10.87 -0.18
C PHE A 584 55.68 11.94 0.81
N PRO A 585 54.96 13.06 1.07
CA PRO A 585 55.46 14.19 1.87
C PRO A 585 55.87 13.88 3.29
N ALA A 586 55.23 12.87 3.89
CA ALA A 586 55.43 12.48 5.27
C ALA A 586 55.63 10.96 5.34
N PRO A 587 56.85 10.45 5.12
CA PRO A 587 57.12 9.01 4.92
C PRO A 587 56.72 8.11 6.10
N HIS A 588 56.39 8.67 7.27
CA HIS A 588 55.98 7.94 8.48
C HIS A 588 54.68 8.47 9.12
N LYS A 589 53.89 9.29 8.42
CA LYS A 589 52.64 9.86 8.98
C LYS A 589 51.44 9.48 8.11
N THR A 590 50.35 9.06 8.76
CA THR A 590 49.05 8.90 8.12
C THR A 590 48.41 10.27 7.96
N LEU A 591 47.98 10.60 6.75
CA LEU A 591 47.15 11.77 6.48
C LEU A 591 45.68 11.33 6.48
N GLU A 592 44.80 12.11 7.10
CA GLU A 592 43.35 11.87 6.98
C GLU A 592 42.82 12.69 5.80
N ILE A 593 42.10 12.03 4.90
CA ILE A 593 41.44 12.66 3.77
C ILE A 593 39.93 12.56 3.97
N ASP A 594 39.24 13.70 3.84
CA ASP A 594 37.78 13.73 3.84
C ASP A 594 37.25 13.29 2.47
N VAL A 595 36.39 12.28 2.48
CA VAL A 595 35.76 11.69 1.30
C VAL A 595 34.24 11.88 1.42
N PRO A 596 33.57 12.49 0.42
CA PRO A 596 32.12 12.68 0.46
C PRO A 596 31.42 11.33 0.41
N ASN A 597 30.38 11.17 1.23
CA ASN A 597 29.56 9.96 1.24
C ASN A 597 28.79 9.80 -0.09
N PHE A 598 28.34 10.92 -0.66
CA PHE A 598 27.59 10.97 -1.92
C PHE A 598 28.19 12.03 -2.85
N PRO A 599 28.84 11.63 -3.96
CA PRO A 599 29.52 12.57 -4.85
C PRO A 599 28.60 13.60 -5.53
N ALA A 600 27.31 13.30 -5.66
CA ALA A 600 26.32 14.22 -6.25
C ALA A 600 25.72 15.19 -5.22
N ASP A 601 25.88 14.90 -3.91
CA ASP A 601 25.26 15.66 -2.83
C ASP A 601 26.15 15.62 -1.57
N GLU A 602 27.05 16.60 -1.47
CA GLU A 602 27.97 16.73 -0.34
C GLU A 602 27.28 17.10 0.98
N THR A 603 26.01 17.51 0.95
CA THR A 603 25.24 17.83 2.17
C THR A 603 24.99 16.61 3.05
N LYS A 604 25.07 15.40 2.47
CA LYS A 604 24.94 14.11 3.16
C LYS A 604 26.22 13.66 3.90
N GLY A 605 27.19 14.56 4.03
CA GLY A 605 28.34 14.40 4.90
C GLY A 605 29.53 13.67 4.28
N PHE A 606 30.56 13.53 5.09
CA PHE A 606 31.88 13.03 4.71
C PHE A 606 32.34 11.95 5.69
N HIS A 607 33.22 11.07 5.24
CA HIS A 607 33.96 10.14 6.09
C HIS A 607 35.46 10.29 5.86
N LYS A 608 36.24 10.02 6.89
CA LYS A 608 37.70 10.13 6.86
C LYS A 608 38.33 8.82 6.41
N VAL A 609 39.26 8.90 5.47
CA VAL A 609 40.03 7.77 4.96
C VAL A 609 41.52 7.98 5.24
N PRO A 610 42.23 6.98 5.79
CA PRO A 610 43.67 7.08 6.02
C PRO A 610 44.44 6.99 4.70
N PHE A 611 45.29 7.97 4.45
CA PHE A 611 46.21 8.00 3.31
C PHE A 611 47.65 7.84 3.81
N GLN A 612 48.29 6.77 3.33
CA GLN A 612 49.62 6.33 3.75
C GLN A 612 50.54 6.19 2.54
N PRO A 613 51.88 6.13 2.73
CA PRO A 613 52.83 5.89 1.65
C PRO A 613 52.57 4.56 0.91
N THR A 614 52.03 3.57 1.61
CA THR A 614 51.67 2.27 1.05
C THR A 614 50.16 2.21 0.89
N ILE A 615 49.70 1.97 -0.33
CA ILE A 615 48.27 1.85 -0.68
C ILE A 615 48.01 0.56 -1.45
N TYR A 616 46.74 0.17 -1.50
CA TYR A 616 46.28 -0.94 -2.32
C TYR A 616 45.42 -0.38 -3.46
N ILE A 617 45.69 -0.84 -4.67
CA ILE A 617 44.90 -0.54 -5.87
C ILE A 617 44.41 -1.85 -6.49
N GLU A 618 43.38 -1.78 -7.32
CA GLU A 618 42.91 -2.95 -8.06
C GLU A 618 43.97 -3.39 -9.06
N GLN A 619 44.25 -4.70 -9.10
CA GLN A 619 45.23 -5.24 -10.04
C GLN A 619 44.88 -4.90 -11.50
N SER A 620 43.59 -4.88 -11.84
CA SER A 620 43.08 -4.53 -13.18
C SER A 620 43.27 -3.05 -13.57
N ASP A 621 43.57 -2.15 -12.62
CA ASP A 621 43.88 -0.75 -12.91
C ASP A 621 45.33 -0.56 -13.42
N PHE A 622 46.16 -1.61 -13.36
CA PHE A 622 47.51 -1.65 -13.92
C PHE A 622 47.64 -2.64 -15.09
N ARG A 623 48.28 -2.23 -16.18
CA ARG A 623 48.67 -3.14 -17.27
C ARG A 623 50.02 -2.72 -17.87
N GLU A 624 50.91 -3.70 -18.06
CA GLU A 624 52.13 -3.53 -18.82
C GLU A 624 51.80 -3.61 -20.32
N VAL A 625 52.20 -2.60 -21.09
CA VAL A 625 51.94 -2.53 -22.54
C VAL A 625 53.27 -2.45 -23.28
N SER A 626 53.47 -3.35 -24.24
CA SER A 626 54.57 -3.27 -25.20
C SER A 626 54.32 -2.11 -26.16
N LEU A 627 55.17 -1.09 -26.14
CA LEU A 627 55.10 0.02 -27.10
C LEU A 627 55.74 -0.42 -28.43
N TRP A 628 55.15 0.03 -29.55
CA TRP A 628 55.49 -0.37 -30.93
C TRP A 628 56.94 -0.06 -31.38
N MET A 629 57.79 0.48 -30.52
CA MET A 629 59.21 0.77 -30.75
C MET A 629 60.15 0.03 -29.78
N GLY A 630 59.82 -1.20 -29.38
CA GLY A 630 60.71 -2.05 -28.58
C GLY A 630 60.90 -1.62 -27.11
N GLY A 631 60.18 -0.59 -26.64
CA GLY A 631 60.16 -0.16 -25.24
C GLY A 631 59.03 -0.79 -24.44
N ARG A 632 59.30 -1.20 -23.20
CA ARG A 632 58.26 -1.56 -22.21
C ARG A 632 57.66 -0.28 -21.63
N GLY A 633 56.37 -0.05 -21.82
CA GLY A 633 55.62 1.08 -21.25
C GLY A 633 54.64 0.60 -20.19
N ASN A 634 54.59 1.30 -19.06
CA ASN A 634 53.62 1.01 -18.00
C ASN A 634 52.44 1.99 -18.11
N VAL A 635 51.21 1.48 -18.16
CA VAL A 635 49.99 2.32 -18.25
C VAL A 635 49.09 2.02 -17.06
N LEU A 636 48.78 3.06 -16.28
CA LEU A 636 47.73 3.04 -15.26
C LEU A 636 46.43 3.57 -15.88
N ARG A 637 45.30 2.89 -15.68
CA ARG A 637 44.01 3.37 -16.19
C ARG A 637 43.59 4.60 -15.38
N LYS A 638 43.42 5.77 -16.04
CA LYS A 638 42.95 7.01 -15.39
C LYS A 638 41.55 6.78 -14.78
N ARG A 639 41.47 6.64 -13.45
CA ARG A 639 40.28 7.09 -12.69
C ARG A 639 40.48 8.56 -12.32
N ARG A 640 39.38 9.28 -12.04
CA ARG A 640 39.33 10.75 -11.94
C ARG A 640 40.53 11.33 -11.15
N LYS A 641 41.18 12.30 -11.80
CA LYS A 641 42.17 13.29 -11.32
C LYS A 641 43.39 12.89 -10.47
N LEU A 642 43.73 11.62 -10.27
CA LEU A 642 45.05 11.22 -9.76
C LEU A 642 45.95 10.67 -10.88
N ILE A 643 46.93 11.47 -11.32
CA ILE A 643 47.95 11.03 -12.29
C ILE A 643 49.10 10.41 -11.48
N PHE A 644 49.20 9.09 -11.39
CA PHE A 644 50.41 8.46 -10.85
C PHE A 644 51.27 7.93 -12.00
N VAL A 645 52.58 8.18 -11.94
CA VAL A 645 53.57 7.67 -12.91
C VAL A 645 54.19 6.37 -12.36
N PRO A 646 54.05 5.23 -13.05
CA PRO A 646 54.69 3.99 -12.66
C PRO A 646 56.21 4.07 -12.82
N LEU A 647 56.97 3.88 -11.74
CA LEU A 647 58.44 3.99 -11.72
C LEU A 647 59.18 2.66 -11.76
N GLY A 648 58.52 1.56 -11.40
CA GLY A 648 59.19 0.26 -11.38
C GLY A 648 58.22 -0.90 -11.21
N ALA A 649 58.37 -1.89 -12.09
CA ALA A 649 57.78 -3.21 -11.97
C ALA A 649 58.90 -4.23 -11.75
N GLN A 650 58.76 -5.09 -10.75
CA GLN A 650 59.62 -6.27 -10.57
C GLN A 650 58.81 -7.49 -11.00
N ASN A 651 59.38 -8.33 -11.88
CA ASN A 651 58.73 -9.53 -12.42
C ASN A 651 57.34 -9.27 -13.05
N GLY A 652 57.12 -8.10 -13.68
CA GLY A 652 55.84 -7.73 -14.29
C GLY A 652 54.77 -7.22 -13.31
N VAL A 653 55.11 -7.06 -12.03
CA VAL A 653 54.21 -6.55 -10.99
C VAL A 653 54.65 -5.14 -10.58
N LEU A 654 53.75 -4.17 -10.69
CA LEU A 654 53.98 -2.78 -10.27
C LEU A 654 54.19 -2.73 -8.75
N GLN A 655 55.31 -2.15 -8.31
CA GLN A 655 55.61 -1.99 -6.89
C GLN A 655 55.74 -0.53 -6.47
N LYS A 656 56.09 0.37 -7.40
CA LYS A 656 56.41 1.77 -7.10
C LYS A 656 55.67 2.74 -8.01
N LEU A 657 54.98 3.69 -7.40
CA LEU A 657 54.36 4.84 -8.08
C LEU A 657 55.04 6.14 -7.66
N TRP A 658 55.01 7.11 -8.56
CA TRP A 658 55.40 8.49 -8.33
C TRP A 658 54.21 9.41 -8.54
N ALA A 659 53.92 10.26 -7.57
CA ALA A 659 52.87 11.27 -7.68
C ALA A 659 53.48 12.60 -8.17
N PRO A 660 52.87 13.36 -9.09
CA PRO A 660 53.29 14.72 -9.39
C PRO A 660 53.14 15.61 -8.14
N GLN A 661 54.03 16.59 -8.00
CA GLN A 661 53.99 17.53 -6.86
C GLN A 661 52.68 18.35 -6.85
N PRO A 662 52.14 18.70 -5.66
CA PRO A 662 51.00 19.61 -5.55
C PRO A 662 51.39 20.99 -6.11
N ASP A 663 50.44 21.70 -6.71
CA ASP A 663 50.66 23.07 -7.14
C ASP A 663 50.77 24.04 -5.94
N ALA A 664 51.06 25.32 -6.22
CA ALA A 664 51.34 26.35 -5.22
C ALA A 664 50.20 26.62 -4.20
N SER A 665 49.05 25.95 -4.33
CA SER A 665 47.96 25.98 -3.35
C SER A 665 48.12 24.97 -2.20
N GLY A 666 49.11 24.07 -2.27
CA GLY A 666 49.30 23.01 -1.29
C GLY A 666 48.23 21.91 -1.34
N ALA A 667 47.29 21.98 -2.29
CA ALA A 667 46.32 20.94 -2.53
C ALA A 667 46.96 19.81 -3.34
N TYR A 668 47.10 18.63 -2.73
CA TYR A 668 46.98 17.41 -3.52
C TYR A 668 45.59 17.44 -4.12
N PHE A 669 45.47 17.75 -5.42
CA PHE A 669 44.21 17.59 -6.13
C PHE A 669 43.87 16.10 -6.23
N ILE A 670 43.44 15.52 -5.12
CA ILE A 670 42.71 14.26 -5.06
C ILE A 670 41.26 14.65 -5.31
N LEU A 671 40.94 14.89 -6.56
CA LEU A 671 39.54 15.01 -6.98
C LEU A 671 39.03 13.61 -7.30
N LEU A 672 38.35 13.09 -6.28
CA LEU A 672 37.45 11.95 -6.18
C LEU A 672 36.79 11.48 -7.48
#